data_AF-A0A662YVC8-F1
#
_entry.id   AF-A0A662YVC8-F1
#
_cell.length_a   1.000
_cell.length_b   1.000
_cell.length_c   1.000
_cell.angle_alpha   90.00
_cell.angle_beta   90.00
_cell.angle_gamma   90.00
#
_symmetry.space_group_name_H-M   'P 1'
#
loop_
_entity.id
_entity.type
_entity.pdbx_description
1 polymer ?
#
loop_
_entity_poly.entity_id
_entity_poly.type
_entity_poly.pdbx_seq_one_letter_code
_entity_poly.pdbx_strand_id
1 'polypeptide(L)'
;MQPQSVSTPFILASPVGQAGGPLAAMAGPEVVFSGKHNGICIYFTRILGNIWDGSIGIEKTFNTGNQVVTTIESSVSPKVLESVLHELNGLKEFLDKNSQFTPGSLGSTSTPANLQQRLLGFMRPDGGSSQQVQQDLQRKYHTEAQAYEKISLQGIQQLVHRTCQTLALWKLICDHQFSIIIADLQKEFQEQMKLISFKDIVIHGKELMGALITSLINRYIGDNASVDAISFHLREICPLLYSNDDSVCSKANELLQSTRLVQNKTEKEKMLRESLRQYQQISHQTDLPHVCTQYRQVRFYEGVVELCLTAADKKDPQRLGPHFYKNGEPEEDTVGQQAFHDRLNCYKCITDTIQELVNQSKAAPQSPSVPKQPGPPVMSSDPNMLSNEDATAHFEQMLGLAQRSNDELFHIALYNWLIQADLTDKLLEVNSPYLEDHLMRMIKQDQNKVCYMDLLWRYYEKNKSFNKASHVLARLADMHSTEITLQQRLEYISRAILSAKSSTSATSQAADGEFLHELEEKMEVARIQLQIQDTLSRQYSQHPSVQGALSQLDSELMDITKLYGEFADLFRLSECKLAIIHCAGHSDPILVHTLWNEIIEKELSDSVAMGAADRMQALSLKLVFLGKIYAGTPRYFPLEFLVKTLELQVCQLGWDVGFVTYTMQEIGVPLPRLLEVYDHLFKIRDPCWQRLKKALHLLDCIYILLSGYVEDPNKVPASDRRRFTNVCLDNLCAYLVELQSLAPNHALQQTIGNFKSLQAKLQKVY
;
A
#
# COMPACT_ATOMS: atom_id res chain seq x y z
N MET A 1 2.14 -20.00 -24.33
CA MET A 1 3.29 -19.96 -25.24
C MET A 1 3.41 -18.55 -25.81
N GLN A 2 4.33 -17.79 -25.25
CA GLN A 2 4.77 -16.46 -25.69
C GLN A 2 6.31 -16.48 -25.60
N PRO A 3 7.04 -15.97 -26.59
CA PRO A 3 8.50 -15.96 -26.56
C PRO A 3 9.03 -14.80 -25.71
N GLN A 4 10.10 -15.11 -24.99
CA GLN A 4 10.81 -14.27 -24.03
C GLN A 4 11.61 -13.16 -24.73
N SER A 5 11.56 -11.98 -24.14
CA SER A 5 12.38 -10.81 -24.40
C SER A 5 13.83 -11.06 -23.93
N VAL A 6 14.79 -10.92 -24.84
CA VAL A 6 16.22 -10.92 -24.52
C VAL A 6 16.75 -9.50 -24.71
N SER A 7 17.25 -8.95 -23.61
CA SER A 7 17.88 -7.64 -23.49
C SER A 7 19.16 -7.56 -24.32
N THR A 8 19.29 -6.51 -25.12
CA THR A 8 20.50 -6.15 -25.87
C THR A 8 21.40 -5.26 -24.99
N PRO A 9 22.74 -5.46 -25.00
CA PRO A 9 23.64 -4.58 -24.26
C PRO A 9 23.81 -3.24 -24.96
N PHE A 10 23.71 -2.17 -24.17
CA PHE A 10 23.99 -0.79 -24.51
C PHE A 10 25.42 -0.64 -25.08
N ILE A 11 25.52 -0.28 -26.36
CA ILE A 11 26.73 0.21 -27.00
C ILE A 11 26.70 1.73 -26.93
N LEU A 12 27.73 2.34 -26.34
CA LEU A 12 27.91 3.79 -26.31
C LEU A 12 28.01 4.32 -27.75
N ALA A 13 26.99 5.07 -28.16
CA ALA A 13 26.89 5.71 -29.45
C ALA A 13 27.95 6.81 -29.60
N SER A 14 28.73 6.74 -30.69
CA SER A 14 29.37 7.92 -31.28
C SER A 14 28.31 8.68 -32.10
N PRO A 15 28.32 10.02 -32.16
CA PRO A 15 27.26 10.78 -32.80
C PRO A 15 27.41 10.72 -34.32
N VAL A 16 26.43 10.10 -35.00
CA VAL A 16 26.31 10.18 -36.47
C VAL A 16 25.16 11.12 -36.80
N GLY A 17 25.52 12.27 -37.36
CA GLY A 17 24.61 13.21 -38.02
C GLY A 17 24.03 12.63 -39.31
N GLN A 18 22.89 13.20 -39.69
CA GLN A 18 21.97 12.78 -40.75
C GLN A 18 22.59 12.48 -42.13
N ALA A 19 21.90 11.59 -42.84
CA ALA A 19 22.15 11.14 -44.20
C ALA A 19 22.13 12.25 -45.26
N GLY A 20 23.07 12.17 -46.22
CA GLY A 20 23.02 12.90 -47.49
C GLY A 20 24.26 12.69 -48.37
N GLY A 21 24.11 11.90 -49.45
CA GLY A 21 24.92 11.95 -50.69
C GLY A 21 26.37 11.44 -50.66
N PRO A 22 26.91 10.94 -51.80
CA PRO A 22 28.26 10.39 -51.87
C PRO A 22 29.29 11.51 -51.94
N LEU A 23 29.94 11.80 -50.82
CA LEU A 23 31.14 12.66 -50.76
C LEU A 23 32.31 11.80 -50.29
N ALA A 24 33.36 11.78 -51.13
CA ALA A 24 34.62 11.10 -50.87
C ALA A 24 35.16 11.46 -49.48
N ALA A 25 35.25 10.47 -48.60
CA ALA A 25 35.89 10.61 -47.30
C ALA A 25 37.39 10.86 -47.52
N MET A 26 37.85 12.05 -47.15
CA MET A 26 39.28 12.31 -46.98
C MET A 26 39.77 11.49 -45.77
N ALA A 27 40.37 10.34 -46.02
CA ALA A 27 41.10 9.58 -45.01
C ALA A 27 42.26 10.45 -44.49
N GLY A 28 42.27 10.72 -43.18
CA GLY A 28 43.42 11.33 -42.51
C GLY A 28 44.67 10.45 -42.62
N PRO A 29 45.87 10.99 -42.33
CA PRO A 29 47.12 10.23 -42.41
C PRO A 29 47.12 9.01 -41.45
N GLU A 30 47.50 7.85 -41.96
CA GLU A 30 47.63 6.61 -41.19
C GLU A 30 48.79 6.71 -40.18
N VAL A 31 48.52 6.42 -38.91
CA VAL A 31 49.51 6.50 -37.83
C VAL A 31 50.36 5.23 -37.84
N VAL A 32 51.66 5.37 -38.12
CA VAL A 32 52.62 4.26 -38.08
C VAL A 32 53.33 4.23 -36.73
N PHE A 33 53.23 3.12 -36.00
CA PHE A 33 53.89 2.93 -34.72
C PHE A 33 55.42 2.76 -34.85
N SER A 34 56.15 3.15 -33.79
CA SER A 34 57.61 3.04 -33.77
C SER A 34 58.12 1.58 -33.79
N GLY A 35 59.39 1.42 -34.17
CA GLY A 35 60.06 0.12 -34.09
C GLY A 35 60.15 -0.45 -32.66
N LYS A 36 60.14 0.41 -31.64
CA LYS A 36 60.07 0.00 -30.22
C LYS A 36 58.76 -0.73 -29.94
N HIS A 37 57.64 -0.13 -30.33
CA HIS A 37 56.32 -0.73 -30.20
C HIS A 37 56.26 -2.09 -30.89
N ASN A 38 56.65 -2.14 -32.17
CA ASN A 38 56.59 -3.36 -32.97
C ASN A 38 57.52 -4.46 -32.43
N GLY A 39 58.69 -4.11 -31.93
CA GLY A 39 59.62 -5.05 -31.30
C GLY A 39 59.02 -5.72 -30.06
N ILE A 40 58.36 -4.95 -29.19
CA ILE A 40 57.67 -5.48 -28.00
C ILE A 40 56.53 -6.41 -28.41
N CYS A 41 55.69 -6.02 -29.38
CA CYS A 41 54.61 -6.86 -29.89
C CYS A 41 55.13 -8.19 -30.44
N ILE A 42 56.14 -8.16 -31.31
CA ILE A 42 56.71 -9.36 -31.93
C ILE A 42 57.29 -10.29 -30.86
N TYR A 43 57.96 -9.73 -29.85
CA TYR A 43 58.53 -10.53 -28.78
C TYR A 43 57.44 -11.18 -27.92
N PHE A 44 56.41 -10.42 -27.53
CA PHE A 44 55.23 -10.94 -26.82
C PHE A 44 54.53 -12.06 -27.60
N THR A 45 54.28 -11.87 -28.90
CA THR A 45 53.65 -12.88 -29.76
C THR A 45 54.51 -14.14 -29.89
N ARG A 46 55.85 -14.02 -29.92
CA ARG A 46 56.75 -15.18 -29.98
C ARG A 46 56.73 -16.02 -28.70
N ILE A 47 56.69 -15.38 -27.54
CA ILE A 47 56.59 -16.08 -26.25
C ILE A 47 55.30 -16.90 -26.18
N LEU A 48 54.17 -16.31 -26.63
CA LEU A 48 52.85 -16.92 -26.48
C LEU A 48 52.41 -17.77 -27.68
N GLY A 49 53.14 -17.74 -28.80
CA GLY A 49 52.67 -18.29 -30.08
C GLY A 49 52.21 -19.75 -30.04
N ASN A 50 52.77 -20.57 -29.15
CA ASN A 50 52.39 -21.99 -29.02
C ASN A 50 51.13 -22.22 -28.18
N ILE A 51 50.73 -21.24 -27.37
CA ILE A 51 49.62 -21.35 -26.39
C ILE A 51 48.46 -20.43 -26.78
N TRP A 52 48.72 -19.32 -27.47
CA TRP A 52 47.78 -18.22 -27.71
C TRP A 52 46.47 -18.64 -28.37
N ASP A 53 46.55 -19.45 -29.43
CA ASP A 53 45.38 -19.99 -30.14
C ASP A 53 44.95 -21.39 -29.65
N GLY A 54 45.68 -21.95 -28.68
CA GLY A 54 45.35 -23.25 -28.10
C GLY A 54 44.16 -23.18 -27.16
N SER A 55 43.37 -24.26 -27.11
CA SER A 55 42.34 -24.45 -26.08
C SER A 55 43.00 -24.77 -24.73
N ILE A 56 42.36 -24.38 -23.62
CA ILE A 56 42.88 -24.60 -22.26
C ILE A 56 42.58 -26.03 -21.76
N GLY A 57 41.43 -26.60 -22.14
CA GLY A 57 40.97 -27.91 -21.66
C GLY A 57 40.86 -28.94 -22.79
N ILE A 58 41.41 -30.15 -22.58
CA ILE A 58 41.26 -31.30 -23.48
C ILE A 58 40.46 -32.38 -22.76
N GLU A 59 39.42 -32.89 -23.41
CA GLU A 59 38.61 -34.00 -22.91
C GLU A 59 39.36 -35.33 -23.07
N LYS A 60 39.57 -36.03 -21.97
CA LYS A 60 40.08 -37.40 -21.94
C LYS A 60 39.01 -38.35 -21.40
N THR A 61 38.74 -39.40 -22.15
CA THR A 61 37.83 -40.48 -21.78
C THR A 61 38.62 -41.62 -21.15
N PHE A 62 38.31 -41.99 -19.91
CA PHE A 62 38.83 -43.17 -19.25
C PHE A 62 37.74 -44.25 -19.19
N ASN A 63 38.09 -45.49 -19.58
CA ASN A 63 37.20 -46.64 -19.42
C ASN A 63 37.55 -47.36 -18.11
N THR A 64 36.73 -47.15 -17.08
CA THR A 64 36.85 -47.88 -15.81
C THR A 64 35.70 -48.88 -15.73
N GLY A 65 35.88 -50.09 -16.28
CA GLY A 65 34.83 -51.10 -16.38
C GLY A 65 33.72 -50.74 -17.39
N ASN A 66 32.45 -50.97 -17.03
CA ASN A 66 31.27 -50.67 -17.87
C ASN A 66 30.87 -49.18 -17.91
N GLN A 67 31.65 -48.27 -17.32
CA GLN A 67 31.37 -46.83 -17.34
C GLN A 67 32.52 -46.06 -18.01
N VAL A 68 32.16 -45.25 -18.99
CA VAL A 68 33.06 -44.28 -19.65
C VAL A 68 33.01 -43.00 -18.82
N VAL A 69 34.13 -42.59 -18.23
CA VAL A 69 34.25 -41.33 -17.47
C VAL A 69 35.04 -40.34 -18.31
N THR A 70 34.40 -39.22 -18.68
CA THR A 70 35.05 -38.09 -19.35
C THR A 70 35.57 -37.09 -18.32
N THR A 71 36.85 -36.74 -18.39
CA THR A 71 37.47 -35.71 -17.55
C THR A 71 38.21 -34.71 -18.43
N ILE A 72 38.18 -33.43 -18.06
CA ILE A 72 38.89 -32.36 -18.77
C ILE A 72 40.24 -32.14 -18.10
N GLU A 73 41.33 -32.31 -18.84
CA GLU A 73 42.69 -32.05 -18.38
C GLU A 73 43.28 -30.81 -19.05
N SER A 74 44.31 -30.23 -18.43
CA SER A 74 45.02 -29.10 -19.00
C SER A 74 45.65 -29.48 -20.34
N SER A 75 45.46 -28.66 -21.37
CA SER A 75 46.06 -28.86 -22.69
C SER A 75 47.59 -28.76 -22.68
N VAL A 76 48.14 -27.99 -21.72
CA VAL A 76 49.57 -27.72 -21.57
C VAL A 76 50.06 -28.26 -20.23
N SER A 77 51.26 -28.84 -20.24
CA SER A 77 51.93 -29.32 -19.02
C SER A 77 52.33 -28.15 -18.10
N PRO A 78 52.22 -28.28 -16.77
CA PRO A 78 52.60 -27.23 -15.81
C PRO A 78 54.05 -26.76 -15.96
N LYS A 79 54.97 -27.62 -16.41
CA LYS A 79 56.38 -27.26 -16.68
C LYS A 79 56.54 -26.27 -17.84
N VAL A 80 55.69 -26.39 -18.86
CA VAL A 80 55.70 -25.49 -20.02
C VAL A 80 55.04 -24.16 -19.67
N LEU A 81 53.98 -24.20 -18.84
CA LEU A 81 53.37 -22.97 -18.30
C LEU A 81 54.38 -22.19 -17.45
N GLU A 82 55.19 -22.87 -16.63
CA GLU A 82 56.23 -22.25 -15.82
C GLU A 82 57.34 -21.60 -16.64
N SER A 83 57.82 -22.24 -17.71
CA SER A 83 58.84 -21.65 -18.58
C SER A 83 58.32 -20.40 -19.30
N VAL A 84 57.11 -20.47 -19.85
CA VAL A 84 56.48 -19.33 -20.55
C VAL A 84 56.20 -18.18 -19.58
N LEU A 85 55.74 -18.48 -18.37
CA LEU A 85 55.49 -17.48 -17.32
C LEU A 85 56.80 -16.82 -16.85
N HIS A 86 57.91 -17.55 -16.78
CA HIS A 86 59.21 -16.98 -16.44
C HIS A 86 59.69 -15.97 -17.50
N GLU A 87 59.60 -16.31 -18.78
CA GLU A 87 59.94 -15.41 -19.90
C GLU A 87 59.03 -14.17 -19.92
N LEU A 88 57.73 -14.37 -19.72
CA LEU A 88 56.73 -13.29 -19.71
C LEU A 88 56.93 -12.36 -18.49
N ASN A 89 57.30 -12.88 -17.33
CA ASN A 89 57.65 -12.07 -16.16
C ASN A 89 58.92 -11.24 -16.37
N GLY A 90 59.91 -11.77 -17.10
CA GLY A 90 61.07 -10.99 -17.54
C GLY A 90 60.67 -9.82 -18.43
N LEU A 91 59.75 -10.04 -19.38
CA LEU A 91 59.19 -8.97 -20.21
C LEU A 91 58.38 -7.96 -19.38
N LYS A 92 57.56 -8.43 -18.45
CA LYS A 92 56.77 -7.58 -17.53
C LYS A 92 57.69 -6.66 -16.73
N GLU A 93 58.70 -7.21 -16.05
CA GLU A 93 59.67 -6.40 -15.28
C GLU A 93 60.38 -5.38 -16.16
N PHE A 94 60.78 -5.78 -17.38
CA PHE A 94 61.41 -4.87 -18.33
C PHE A 94 60.47 -3.71 -18.69
N LEU A 95 59.20 -3.99 -18.98
CA LEU A 95 58.21 -2.96 -19.31
C LEU A 95 57.93 -2.05 -18.11
N ASP A 96 57.82 -2.60 -16.89
CA ASP A 96 57.54 -1.82 -15.68
C ASP A 96 58.70 -0.89 -15.33
N LYS A 97 59.94 -1.39 -15.36
CA LYS A 97 61.16 -0.59 -15.12
C LYS A 97 61.34 0.51 -16.18
N ASN A 98 60.94 0.25 -17.43
CA ASN A 98 61.15 1.18 -18.54
C ASN A 98 59.90 1.99 -18.94
N SER A 99 58.80 1.83 -18.20
CA SER A 99 57.54 2.53 -18.44
C SER A 99 57.70 4.06 -18.34
N GLN A 100 58.62 4.54 -17.49
CA GLN A 100 58.99 5.95 -17.35
C GLN A 100 59.77 6.52 -18.55
N PHE A 101 60.37 5.68 -19.39
CA PHE A 101 61.13 6.10 -20.58
C PHE A 101 60.27 6.10 -21.86
N THR A 102 58.95 6.10 -21.74
CA THR A 102 58.08 6.51 -22.85
C THR A 102 58.23 8.04 -23.04
N PRO A 103 58.34 8.54 -24.28
CA PRO A 103 58.69 9.93 -24.57
C PRO A 103 57.56 10.89 -24.18
N GLY A 104 57.47 11.18 -22.89
CA GLY A 104 56.40 11.95 -22.26
C GLY A 104 56.50 12.06 -20.73
N SER A 105 57.35 11.27 -20.06
CA SER A 105 57.63 11.44 -18.62
C SER A 105 58.66 12.55 -18.34
N LEU A 106 58.37 13.77 -18.81
CA LEU A 106 58.93 15.01 -18.29
C LEU A 106 57.77 15.83 -17.71
N GLY A 107 57.31 15.43 -16.53
CA GLY A 107 56.58 16.27 -15.59
C GLY A 107 57.03 15.80 -14.21
N SER A 108 57.97 16.47 -13.53
CA SER A 108 57.75 17.79 -12.96
C SER A 108 59.10 18.41 -12.58
N THR A 109 59.53 19.40 -13.36
CA THR A 109 60.10 20.70 -12.95
C THR A 109 60.68 21.38 -14.18
N SER A 110 60.25 22.61 -14.42
CA SER A 110 60.56 23.51 -15.54
C SER A 110 59.83 23.27 -16.88
N THR A 111 58.75 24.04 -17.03
CA THR A 111 58.24 24.68 -18.26
C THR A 111 58.78 24.20 -19.62
N PRO A 112 57.94 23.60 -20.50
CA PRO A 112 58.32 23.29 -21.88
C PRO A 112 58.14 24.52 -22.79
N ALA A 113 58.76 25.64 -22.44
CA ALA A 113 58.70 26.88 -23.23
C ALA A 113 59.98 27.17 -24.03
N ASN A 114 61.12 26.51 -23.77
CA ASN A 114 62.43 27.08 -24.15
C ASN A 114 63.36 26.26 -25.05
N LEU A 115 63.00 25.06 -25.52
CA LEU A 115 63.92 24.26 -26.36
C LEU A 115 63.71 24.37 -27.88
N GLN A 116 62.63 25.01 -28.34
CA GLN A 116 62.43 25.33 -29.77
C GLN A 116 62.46 26.84 -30.07
N GLN A 117 62.83 27.66 -29.08
CA GLN A 117 62.90 29.11 -29.20
C GLN A 117 64.27 29.63 -29.67
N ARG A 118 65.17 28.77 -30.17
CA ARG A 118 66.55 29.16 -30.51
C ARG A 118 66.93 29.17 -31.99
N LEU A 119 65.96 29.16 -32.91
CA LEU A 119 66.31 29.16 -34.34
C LEU A 119 65.43 30.02 -35.27
N LEU A 120 64.84 31.12 -34.78
CA LEU A 120 64.72 32.42 -35.48
C LEU A 120 63.56 33.23 -34.88
N GLY A 121 63.91 34.26 -34.10
CA GLY A 121 63.04 35.41 -33.91
C GLY A 121 63.11 36.29 -35.16
N PHE A 122 61.97 36.80 -35.61
CA PHE A 122 61.65 38.22 -35.75
C PHE A 122 60.28 38.37 -36.41
N MET A 123 59.44 39.21 -35.80
CA MET A 123 58.09 39.56 -36.22
C MET A 123 58.06 40.19 -37.62
N ARG A 124 57.05 39.84 -38.44
CA ARG A 124 56.15 40.83 -39.06
C ARG A 124 54.81 40.20 -39.45
N PRO A 125 53.71 40.96 -39.35
CA PRO A 125 52.36 40.52 -39.68
C PRO A 125 52.10 40.66 -41.19
N ASP A 126 51.01 40.06 -41.64
CA ASP A 126 50.41 40.15 -42.98
C ASP A 126 50.88 39.11 -44.00
N GLY A 127 49.99 38.15 -44.25
CA GLY A 127 50.10 37.16 -45.32
C GLY A 127 49.68 35.77 -44.84
N GLY A 128 48.37 35.48 -44.88
CA GLY A 128 47.83 34.13 -44.69
C GLY A 128 48.45 33.18 -45.71
N SER A 129 49.47 32.43 -45.29
CA SER A 129 50.16 31.46 -46.12
C SER A 129 49.76 30.06 -45.66
N SER A 130 49.28 29.25 -46.61
CA SER A 130 48.95 27.84 -46.43
C SER A 130 50.06 27.03 -45.72
N GLN A 131 51.31 27.49 -45.73
CA GLN A 131 52.44 26.86 -45.04
C GLN A 131 52.39 26.94 -43.50
N GLN A 132 51.89 28.02 -42.89
CA GLN A 132 51.75 28.09 -41.42
C GLN A 132 50.65 27.14 -40.92
N VAL A 133 49.50 27.14 -41.61
CA VAL A 133 48.40 26.21 -41.33
C VAL A 133 48.87 24.76 -41.50
N GLN A 134 49.72 24.48 -42.49
CA GLN A 134 50.27 23.14 -42.73
C GLN A 134 51.28 22.70 -41.66
N GLN A 135 52.11 23.61 -41.12
CA GLN A 135 53.02 23.32 -40.01
C GLN A 135 52.27 23.05 -38.69
N ASP A 136 51.22 23.83 -38.40
CA ASP A 136 50.39 23.59 -37.21
C ASP A 136 49.59 22.30 -37.31
N LEU A 137 49.10 21.95 -38.50
CA LEU A 137 48.46 20.66 -38.76
C LEU A 137 49.44 19.49 -38.58
N GLN A 138 50.67 19.65 -39.07
CA GLN A 138 51.72 18.64 -38.92
C GLN A 138 52.16 18.46 -37.46
N ARG A 139 52.22 19.53 -36.67
CA ARG A 139 52.42 19.45 -35.21
C ARG A 139 51.28 18.69 -34.52
N LYS A 140 50.02 18.98 -34.87
CA LYS A 140 48.85 18.25 -34.36
C LYS A 140 48.93 16.76 -34.68
N TYR A 141 49.21 16.39 -35.93
CA TYR A 141 49.36 14.98 -36.32
C TYR A 141 50.52 14.28 -35.60
N HIS A 142 51.65 14.97 -35.36
CA HIS A 142 52.74 14.39 -34.57
C HIS A 142 52.37 14.17 -33.10
N THR A 143 51.67 15.13 -32.49
CA THR A 143 51.19 14.98 -31.11
C THR A 143 50.13 13.88 -31.00
N GLU A 144 49.22 13.77 -31.97
CA GLU A 144 48.25 12.68 -32.06
C GLU A 144 48.95 11.33 -32.22
N ALA A 145 49.93 11.20 -33.13
CA ALA A 145 50.70 9.98 -33.31
C ALA A 145 51.43 9.54 -32.03
N GLN A 146 52.04 10.48 -31.29
CA GLN A 146 52.66 10.21 -29.99
C GLN A 146 51.64 9.77 -28.94
N ALA A 147 50.45 10.37 -28.93
CA ALA A 147 49.36 9.97 -28.04
C ALA A 147 48.88 8.55 -28.36
N TYR A 148 48.66 8.22 -29.65
CA TYR A 148 48.29 6.87 -30.09
C TYR A 148 49.35 5.84 -29.73
N GLU A 149 50.64 6.13 -29.93
CA GLU A 149 51.72 5.23 -29.53
C GLU A 149 51.74 5.01 -28.01
N LYS A 150 51.56 6.06 -27.22
CA LYS A 150 51.49 5.96 -25.76
C LYS A 150 50.33 5.08 -25.31
N ILE A 151 49.13 5.29 -25.87
CA ILE A 151 47.93 4.50 -25.56
C ILE A 151 48.17 3.03 -25.93
N SER A 152 48.75 2.76 -27.10
CA SER A 152 49.03 1.39 -27.55
C SER A 152 50.08 0.69 -26.68
N LEU A 153 51.17 1.38 -26.31
CA LEU A 153 52.18 0.83 -25.40
C LEU A 153 51.61 0.54 -24.00
N GLN A 154 50.75 1.42 -23.47
CA GLN A 154 50.02 1.17 -22.23
C GLN A 154 49.08 -0.03 -22.36
N GLY A 155 48.39 -0.16 -23.51
CA GLY A 155 47.55 -1.31 -23.82
C GLY A 155 48.34 -2.63 -23.83
N ILE A 156 49.52 -2.66 -24.46
CA ILE A 156 50.41 -3.83 -24.46
C ILE A 156 50.90 -4.14 -23.05
N GLN A 157 51.29 -3.13 -22.27
CA GLN A 157 51.69 -3.33 -20.88
C GLN A 157 50.55 -3.97 -20.07
N GLN A 158 49.32 -3.46 -20.18
CA GLN A 158 48.15 -4.04 -19.54
C GLN A 158 47.86 -5.47 -20.02
N LEU A 159 48.03 -5.73 -21.32
CA LEU A 159 47.87 -7.07 -21.89
C LEU A 159 48.89 -8.04 -21.29
N VAL A 160 50.16 -7.68 -21.23
CA VAL A 160 51.23 -8.49 -20.60
C VAL A 160 50.88 -8.79 -19.14
N HIS A 161 50.40 -7.79 -18.39
CA HIS A 161 49.97 -7.98 -17.00
C HIS A 161 48.83 -8.98 -16.87
N ARG A 162 47.79 -8.85 -17.71
CA ARG A 162 46.66 -9.78 -17.73
C ARG A 162 47.11 -11.17 -18.12
N THR A 163 47.92 -11.31 -19.16
CA THR A 163 48.42 -12.61 -19.62
C THR A 163 49.28 -13.31 -18.57
N CYS A 164 50.18 -12.59 -17.88
CA CYS A 164 50.93 -13.12 -16.75
C CYS A 164 50.00 -13.71 -15.69
N GLN A 165 48.96 -12.96 -15.30
CA GLN A 165 48.04 -13.39 -14.24
C GLN A 165 47.17 -14.56 -14.69
N THR A 166 46.66 -14.55 -15.92
CA THR A 166 45.89 -15.68 -16.48
C THR A 166 46.74 -16.96 -16.55
N LEU A 167 47.99 -16.88 -17.01
CA LEU A 167 48.90 -18.04 -17.02
C LEU A 167 49.22 -18.52 -15.61
N ALA A 168 49.41 -17.61 -14.67
CA ALA A 168 49.75 -17.95 -13.31
C ALA A 168 48.58 -18.59 -12.57
N LEU A 169 47.35 -18.12 -12.79
CA LEU A 169 46.13 -18.76 -12.32
C LEU A 169 45.95 -20.15 -12.96
N TRP A 170 46.21 -20.29 -14.27
CA TRP A 170 46.16 -21.59 -14.91
C TRP A 170 47.16 -22.58 -14.30
N LYS A 171 48.41 -22.16 -14.08
CA LYS A 171 49.41 -22.98 -13.36
C LYS A 171 48.90 -23.37 -11.98
N LEU A 172 48.36 -22.41 -11.22
CA LEU A 172 47.84 -22.67 -9.88
C LEU A 172 46.71 -23.72 -9.88
N ILE A 173 45.79 -23.63 -10.83
CA ILE A 173 44.70 -24.62 -10.98
C ILE A 173 45.28 -26.00 -11.35
N CYS A 174 46.34 -26.06 -12.15
CA CYS A 174 47.05 -27.32 -12.42
C CYS A 174 47.67 -27.93 -11.16
N ASP A 175 48.24 -27.12 -10.28
CA ASP A 175 48.84 -27.57 -9.01
C ASP A 175 47.77 -28.09 -8.02
N HIS A 176 46.54 -27.58 -8.10
CA HIS A 176 45.40 -27.96 -7.25
C HIS A 176 44.39 -28.92 -7.91
N GLN A 177 44.85 -29.82 -8.78
CA GLN A 177 44.02 -30.87 -9.42
C GLN A 177 42.93 -30.31 -10.37
N PHE A 178 43.40 -29.73 -11.49
CA PHE A 178 42.60 -29.12 -12.58
C PHE A 178 41.31 -29.87 -12.95
N SER A 179 41.36 -31.19 -13.12
CA SER A 179 40.21 -31.99 -13.58
C SER A 179 39.04 -31.97 -12.60
N ILE A 180 39.32 -31.85 -11.30
CA ILE A 180 38.31 -31.85 -10.23
C ILE A 180 37.64 -30.48 -10.13
N ILE A 181 38.43 -29.41 -10.20
CA ILE A 181 37.92 -28.02 -10.15
C ILE A 181 36.98 -27.75 -11.32
N ILE A 182 37.29 -28.28 -12.51
CA ILE A 182 36.43 -28.13 -13.69
C ILE A 182 35.16 -28.95 -13.57
N ALA A 183 35.20 -30.13 -12.94
CA ALA A 183 34.01 -30.94 -12.72
C ALA A 183 32.96 -30.24 -11.84
N ASP A 184 33.40 -29.37 -10.91
CA ASP A 184 32.51 -28.56 -10.05
C ASP A 184 31.94 -27.31 -10.75
N LEU A 185 32.47 -26.94 -11.92
CA LEU A 185 32.02 -25.77 -12.67
C LEU A 185 30.65 -26.02 -13.32
N GLN A 186 29.87 -24.97 -13.62
CA GLN A 186 28.62 -25.13 -14.36
C GLN A 186 28.87 -25.67 -15.78
N LYS A 187 27.95 -26.47 -16.31
CA LYS A 187 28.09 -27.13 -17.63
C LYS A 187 28.40 -26.15 -18.77
N GLU A 188 27.80 -24.96 -18.74
CA GLU A 188 28.05 -23.89 -19.71
C GLU A 188 29.52 -23.47 -19.70
N PHE A 189 30.11 -23.24 -18.53
CA PHE A 189 31.53 -22.91 -18.40
C PHE A 189 32.43 -24.11 -18.72
N GLN A 190 32.01 -25.35 -18.43
CA GLN A 190 32.76 -26.54 -18.84
C GLN A 190 32.83 -26.66 -20.37
N GLU A 191 31.74 -26.39 -21.08
CA GLU A 191 31.71 -26.39 -22.55
C GLU A 191 32.53 -25.22 -23.13
N GLN A 192 32.43 -24.04 -22.52
CA GLN A 192 33.29 -22.90 -22.89
C GLN A 192 34.77 -23.23 -22.74
N MET A 193 35.19 -23.89 -21.66
CA MET A 193 36.58 -24.30 -21.43
C MET A 193 37.13 -25.25 -22.51
N LYS A 194 36.27 -26.00 -23.22
CA LYS A 194 36.67 -26.88 -24.32
C LYS A 194 36.97 -26.12 -25.61
N LEU A 195 36.17 -25.09 -25.89
CA LEU A 195 36.16 -24.38 -27.18
C LEU A 195 36.94 -23.07 -27.16
N ILE A 196 37.10 -22.47 -25.98
CA ILE A 196 37.70 -21.15 -25.84
C ILE A 196 39.21 -21.23 -25.98
N SER A 197 39.77 -20.33 -26.79
CA SER A 197 41.21 -20.20 -26.94
C SER A 197 41.80 -19.35 -25.82
N PHE A 198 43.09 -19.53 -25.53
CA PHE A 198 43.76 -18.79 -24.47
C PHE A 198 43.66 -17.26 -24.66
N LYS A 199 43.75 -16.77 -25.91
CA LYS A 199 43.57 -15.34 -26.23
C LYS A 199 42.20 -14.80 -25.80
N ASP A 200 41.14 -15.59 -25.98
CA ASP A 200 39.77 -15.15 -25.69
C ASP A 200 39.57 -15.05 -24.18
N ILE A 201 40.22 -15.91 -23.41
CA ILE A 201 40.21 -15.84 -21.94
C ILE A 201 40.95 -14.60 -21.42
N VAL A 202 42.10 -14.27 -21.99
CA VAL A 202 42.88 -13.09 -21.56
C VAL A 202 42.10 -11.78 -21.81
N ILE A 203 41.34 -11.72 -22.92
CA ILE A 203 40.65 -10.49 -23.34
C ILE A 203 39.23 -10.41 -22.74
N HIS A 204 38.46 -11.49 -22.80
CA HIS A 204 37.03 -11.53 -22.45
C HIS A 204 36.69 -12.48 -21.30
N GLY A 205 37.62 -13.32 -20.84
CA GLY A 205 37.35 -14.40 -19.88
C GLY A 205 37.27 -14.01 -18.41
N LYS A 206 37.00 -12.75 -18.07
CA LYS A 206 36.98 -12.31 -16.65
C LYS A 206 35.96 -13.11 -15.81
N GLU A 207 34.78 -13.38 -16.36
CA GLU A 207 33.74 -14.17 -15.70
C GLU A 207 34.17 -15.63 -15.49
N LEU A 208 34.76 -16.25 -16.52
CA LEU A 208 35.26 -17.63 -16.44
C LEU A 208 36.41 -17.76 -15.43
N MET A 209 37.37 -16.82 -15.43
CA MET A 209 38.47 -16.81 -14.45
C MET A 209 37.93 -16.57 -13.03
N GLY A 210 36.93 -15.70 -12.86
CA GLY A 210 36.25 -15.50 -11.58
C GLY A 210 35.51 -16.77 -11.10
N ALA A 211 34.83 -17.47 -12.00
CA ALA A 211 34.17 -18.74 -11.70
C ALA A 211 35.18 -19.83 -11.30
N LEU A 212 36.32 -19.92 -12.00
CA LEU A 212 37.42 -20.84 -11.67
C LEU A 212 38.02 -20.55 -10.29
N ILE A 213 38.28 -19.28 -9.96
CA ILE A 213 38.74 -18.88 -8.62
C ILE A 213 37.69 -19.27 -7.57
N THR A 214 36.42 -19.00 -7.84
CA THR A 214 35.31 -19.30 -6.92
C THR A 214 35.19 -20.81 -6.68
N SER A 215 35.32 -21.64 -7.72
CA SER A 215 35.30 -23.11 -7.57
C SER A 215 36.52 -23.64 -6.86
N LEU A 216 37.72 -23.10 -7.10
CA LEU A 216 38.92 -23.44 -6.35
C LEU A 216 38.75 -23.14 -4.85
N ILE A 217 38.23 -21.95 -4.52
CA ILE A 217 37.98 -21.54 -3.13
C ILE A 217 36.89 -22.42 -2.49
N ASN A 218 35.77 -22.64 -3.18
CA ASN A 218 34.69 -23.49 -2.68
C ASN A 218 35.14 -24.93 -2.43
N ARG A 219 36.08 -25.45 -3.22
CA ARG A 219 36.68 -26.77 -2.98
C ARG A 219 37.48 -26.79 -1.67
N TYR A 220 38.31 -25.77 -1.43
CA TYR A 220 39.03 -25.62 -0.16
C TYR A 220 38.07 -25.50 1.04
N ILE A 221 36.97 -24.78 0.88
CA ILE A 221 35.93 -24.67 1.91
C ILE A 221 35.24 -26.03 2.13
N GLY A 222 34.93 -26.78 1.07
CA GLY A 222 34.33 -28.11 1.16
C GLY A 222 35.20 -29.13 1.90
N ASP A 223 36.53 -29.01 1.77
CA ASP A 223 37.51 -29.84 2.48
C ASP A 223 37.78 -29.35 3.93
N ASN A 224 37.09 -28.30 4.40
CA ASN A 224 37.28 -27.64 5.70
C ASN A 224 38.72 -27.15 5.95
N ALA A 225 39.46 -26.84 4.90
CA ALA A 225 40.79 -26.25 5.00
C ALA A 225 40.69 -24.71 5.09
N SER A 226 41.62 -24.07 5.82
CA SER A 226 41.66 -22.62 5.93
C SER A 226 41.92 -21.96 4.58
N VAL A 227 41.07 -21.01 4.18
CA VAL A 227 41.15 -20.33 2.87
C VAL A 227 42.24 -19.24 2.86
N ASP A 228 42.82 -18.91 4.02
CA ASP A 228 43.79 -17.82 4.20
C ASP A 228 45.06 -17.99 3.34
N ALA A 229 45.62 -19.21 3.30
CA ALA A 229 46.83 -19.49 2.54
C ALA A 229 46.59 -19.38 1.03
N ILE A 230 45.47 -19.92 0.54
CA ILE A 230 45.09 -19.85 -0.88
C ILE A 230 44.72 -18.42 -1.29
N SER A 231 44.04 -17.67 -0.41
CA SER A 231 43.69 -16.27 -0.65
C SER A 231 44.91 -15.36 -0.67
N PHE A 232 45.90 -15.62 0.19
CA PHE A 232 47.18 -14.92 0.14
C PHE A 232 47.90 -15.19 -1.18
N HIS A 233 47.96 -16.46 -1.59
CA HIS A 233 48.61 -16.86 -2.84
C HIS A 233 47.91 -16.28 -4.08
N LEU A 234 46.57 -16.29 -4.12
CA LEU A 234 45.79 -15.68 -5.19
C LEU A 234 45.98 -14.15 -5.27
N ARG A 235 46.10 -13.46 -4.11
CA ARG A 235 46.39 -12.02 -4.07
C ARG A 235 47.78 -11.67 -4.59
N GLU A 236 48.79 -12.49 -4.28
CA GLU A 236 50.16 -12.27 -4.78
C GLU A 236 50.26 -12.53 -6.29
N ILE A 237 49.60 -13.59 -6.77
CA ILE A 237 49.72 -14.03 -8.15
C ILE A 237 48.81 -13.24 -9.10
N CYS A 238 47.57 -12.97 -8.70
CA CYS A 238 46.51 -12.44 -9.58
C CYS A 238 45.80 -11.20 -9.02
N PRO A 239 46.50 -10.11 -8.67
CA PRO A 239 45.89 -8.95 -8.01
C PRO A 239 44.83 -8.20 -8.87
N LEU A 240 44.84 -8.34 -10.20
CA LEU A 240 43.80 -7.74 -11.06
C LEU A 240 42.53 -8.61 -11.15
N LEU A 241 42.63 -9.90 -10.81
CA LEU A 241 41.51 -10.84 -10.85
C LEU A 241 40.96 -11.15 -9.46
N TYR A 242 41.79 -11.06 -8.41
CA TYR A 242 41.43 -11.34 -7.02
C TYR A 242 41.93 -10.21 -6.11
N SER A 243 41.00 -9.38 -5.68
CA SER A 243 41.25 -8.20 -4.86
C SER A 243 41.29 -8.52 -3.37
N ASN A 244 41.64 -7.52 -2.55
CA ASN A 244 41.53 -7.65 -1.09
C ASN A 244 40.07 -7.84 -0.66
N ASP A 245 39.13 -7.20 -1.35
CA ASP A 245 37.70 -7.32 -1.11
C ASP A 245 37.21 -8.77 -1.38
N ASP A 246 37.72 -9.42 -2.43
CA ASP A 246 37.42 -10.82 -2.74
C ASP A 246 37.98 -11.78 -1.67
N SER A 247 39.13 -11.45 -1.08
CA SER A 247 39.71 -12.19 0.05
C SER A 247 38.86 -12.12 1.31
N VAL A 248 38.39 -10.92 1.66
CA VAL A 248 37.49 -10.75 2.82
C VAL A 248 36.16 -11.47 2.56
N CYS A 249 35.64 -11.44 1.32
CA CYS A 249 34.43 -12.14 0.93
C CYS A 249 34.59 -13.67 1.04
N SER A 250 35.71 -14.19 0.55
CA SER A 250 36.04 -15.62 0.62
C SER A 250 36.16 -16.10 2.06
N LYS A 251 36.79 -15.29 2.93
CA LYS A 251 36.89 -15.60 4.36
C LYS A 251 35.53 -15.56 5.06
N ALA A 252 34.70 -14.59 4.73
CA ALA A 252 33.35 -14.48 5.27
C ALA A 252 32.47 -15.69 4.86
N ASN A 253 32.63 -16.17 3.62
CA ASN A 253 31.96 -17.36 3.10
C ASN A 253 32.49 -18.66 3.75
N GLU A 254 33.80 -18.78 3.99
CA GLU A 254 34.40 -19.89 4.76
C GLU A 254 33.76 -19.99 6.16
N LEU A 255 33.70 -18.87 6.88
CA LEU A 255 33.07 -18.80 8.21
C LEU A 255 31.59 -19.17 8.14
N LEU A 256 30.87 -18.74 7.10
CA LEU A 256 29.46 -19.04 6.91
C LEU A 256 29.22 -20.54 6.63
N GLN A 257 30.00 -21.15 5.74
CA GLN A 257 29.84 -22.56 5.39
C GLN A 257 30.27 -23.48 6.53
N SER A 258 31.36 -23.16 7.23
CA SER A 258 31.81 -23.91 8.40
C SER A 258 30.77 -23.92 9.53
N THR A 259 29.96 -22.85 9.69
CA THR A 259 28.86 -22.84 10.68
C THR A 259 27.79 -23.91 10.45
N ARG A 260 27.68 -24.50 9.25
CA ARG A 260 26.75 -25.59 8.96
C ARG A 260 27.16 -26.90 9.62
N LEU A 261 28.46 -27.07 9.91
CA LEU A 261 29.02 -28.25 10.54
C LEU A 261 29.07 -28.14 12.08
N VAL A 262 29.07 -26.91 12.60
CA VAL A 262 29.14 -26.63 14.04
C VAL A 262 27.80 -26.91 14.72
N GLN A 263 27.79 -27.85 15.67
CA GLN A 263 26.60 -28.23 16.42
C GLN A 263 26.31 -27.30 17.62
N ASN A 264 27.34 -26.65 18.17
CA ASN A 264 27.19 -25.79 19.35
C ASN A 264 26.57 -24.43 18.98
N LYS A 265 25.41 -24.10 19.58
CA LYS A 265 24.64 -22.89 19.25
C LYS A 265 25.40 -21.59 19.52
N THR A 266 26.14 -21.50 20.63
CA THR A 266 26.86 -20.26 21.01
C THR A 266 28.06 -19.98 20.13
N GLU A 267 28.81 -21.03 19.78
CA GLU A 267 29.95 -20.96 18.87
C GLU A 267 29.50 -20.66 17.44
N LYS A 268 28.40 -21.29 17.01
CA LYS A 268 27.75 -21.00 15.72
C LYS A 268 27.37 -19.52 15.62
N GLU A 269 26.73 -18.96 16.66
CA GLU A 269 26.36 -17.55 16.69
C GLU A 269 27.60 -16.62 16.64
N LYS A 270 28.68 -16.96 17.37
CA LYS A 270 29.93 -16.20 17.34
C LYS A 270 30.55 -16.18 15.94
N MET A 271 30.63 -17.32 15.27
CA MET A 271 31.16 -17.43 13.90
C MET A 271 30.29 -16.68 12.89
N LEU A 272 28.96 -16.72 13.04
CA LEU A 272 28.02 -15.97 12.20
C LEU A 272 28.20 -14.45 12.36
N ARG A 273 28.37 -13.96 13.58
CA ARG A 273 28.66 -12.53 13.84
C ARG A 273 30.01 -12.11 13.28
N GLU A 274 31.02 -12.97 13.33
CA GLU A 274 32.31 -12.70 12.73
C GLU A 274 32.22 -12.64 11.19
N SER A 275 31.53 -13.59 10.57
CA SER A 275 31.21 -13.58 9.14
C SER A 275 30.46 -12.29 8.74
N LEU A 276 29.46 -11.89 9.53
CA LEU A 276 28.72 -10.64 9.31
C LEU A 276 29.64 -9.41 9.36
N ARG A 277 30.54 -9.34 10.34
CA ARG A 277 31.50 -8.24 10.46
C ARG A 277 32.44 -8.15 9.25
N GLN A 278 32.83 -9.29 8.67
CA GLN A 278 33.62 -9.31 7.44
C GLN A 278 32.80 -8.80 6.24
N TYR A 279 31.58 -9.30 6.03
CA TYR A 279 30.70 -8.81 4.95
C TYR A 279 30.33 -7.32 5.10
N GLN A 280 30.13 -6.84 6.33
CA GLN A 280 29.89 -5.42 6.60
C GLN A 280 31.05 -4.53 6.15
N GLN A 281 32.30 -5.02 6.07
CA GLN A 281 33.42 -4.22 5.55
C GLN A 281 33.27 -3.96 4.05
N ILE A 282 32.80 -4.95 3.30
CA ILE A 282 32.77 -5.01 1.83
C ILE A 282 31.37 -4.76 1.23
N SER A 283 30.38 -4.40 2.04
CA SER A 283 28.95 -4.39 1.69
C SER A 283 28.52 -3.56 0.45
N HIS A 284 29.41 -2.76 -0.12
CA HIS A 284 29.17 -1.95 -1.33
C HIS A 284 29.38 -2.74 -2.64
N GLN A 285 30.25 -3.75 -2.66
CA GLN A 285 30.59 -4.55 -3.85
C GLN A 285 30.03 -5.98 -3.82
N THR A 286 29.43 -6.41 -2.70
CA THR A 286 28.97 -7.79 -2.51
C THR A 286 27.61 -8.06 -3.15
N ASP A 287 27.42 -9.28 -3.68
CA ASP A 287 26.11 -9.81 -4.10
C ASP A 287 25.23 -10.13 -2.88
N LEU A 288 24.51 -9.11 -2.41
CA LEU A 288 23.60 -9.18 -1.25
C LEU A 288 22.56 -10.32 -1.36
N PRO A 289 21.83 -10.50 -2.49
CA PRO A 289 20.89 -11.61 -2.65
C PRO A 289 21.48 -12.99 -2.35
N HIS A 290 22.68 -13.28 -2.86
CA HIS A 290 23.32 -14.58 -2.62
C HIS A 290 23.66 -14.78 -1.15
N VAL A 291 24.29 -13.78 -0.52
CA VAL A 291 24.68 -13.84 0.89
C VAL A 291 23.44 -13.93 1.81
N CYS A 292 22.37 -13.19 1.50
CA CYS A 292 21.11 -13.27 2.24
C CYS A 292 20.48 -14.68 2.13
N THR A 293 20.57 -15.32 0.96
CA THR A 293 20.13 -16.71 0.77
C THR A 293 20.93 -17.68 1.63
N GLN A 294 22.24 -17.49 1.73
CA GLN A 294 23.09 -18.32 2.57
C GLN A 294 22.80 -18.11 4.07
N TYR A 295 22.62 -16.87 4.53
CA TYR A 295 22.22 -16.59 5.92
C TYR A 295 20.85 -17.15 6.28
N ARG A 296 19.90 -17.12 5.33
CA ARG A 296 18.59 -17.77 5.47
C ARG A 296 18.72 -19.28 5.73
N GLN A 297 19.57 -19.97 4.98
CA GLN A 297 19.80 -21.42 5.16
C GLN A 297 20.36 -21.75 6.55
N VAL A 298 21.12 -20.83 7.16
CA VAL A 298 21.68 -21.01 8.51
C VAL A 298 20.74 -20.48 9.61
N ARG A 299 19.56 -19.94 9.24
CA ARG A 299 18.54 -19.31 10.10
C ARG A 299 19.05 -18.07 10.85
N PHE A 300 19.97 -17.31 10.24
CA PHE A 300 20.54 -16.10 10.82
C PHE A 300 19.89 -14.84 10.22
N TYR A 301 18.63 -14.60 10.58
CA TYR A 301 17.82 -13.50 10.02
C TYR A 301 18.25 -12.11 10.50
N GLU A 302 18.78 -12.00 11.73
CA GLU A 302 19.31 -10.75 12.29
C GLU A 302 20.45 -10.19 11.43
N GLY A 303 21.37 -11.06 11.00
CA GLY A 303 22.47 -10.67 10.12
C GLY A 303 22.00 -10.20 8.74
N VAL A 304 20.89 -10.72 8.21
CA VAL A 304 20.32 -10.25 6.94
C VAL A 304 19.87 -8.79 7.06
N VAL A 305 19.13 -8.46 8.12
CA VAL A 305 18.66 -7.08 8.36
C VAL A 305 19.85 -6.15 8.56
N GLU A 306 20.78 -6.48 9.45
CA GLU A 306 21.94 -5.64 9.75
C GLU A 306 22.86 -5.45 8.53
N LEU A 307 23.11 -6.51 7.75
CA LEU A 307 23.94 -6.43 6.56
C LEU A 307 23.31 -5.53 5.50
N CYS A 308 22.02 -5.71 5.21
CA CYS A 308 21.31 -4.93 4.21
C CYS A 308 21.19 -3.45 4.60
N LEU A 309 20.93 -3.14 5.87
CA LEU A 309 20.94 -1.76 6.38
C LEU A 309 22.34 -1.14 6.29
N THR A 310 23.38 -1.88 6.68
CA THR A 310 24.77 -1.41 6.56
C THR A 310 25.16 -1.20 5.09
N ALA A 311 24.72 -2.08 4.19
CA ALA A 311 24.96 -1.93 2.76
C ALA A 311 24.25 -0.70 2.19
N ALA A 312 23.00 -0.44 2.58
CA ALA A 312 22.27 0.76 2.19
C ALA A 312 22.96 2.05 2.65
N ASP A 313 23.51 2.07 3.88
CA ASP A 313 24.26 3.22 4.40
C ASP A 313 25.61 3.41 3.72
N LYS A 314 26.31 2.33 3.35
CA LYS A 314 27.59 2.44 2.63
C LYS A 314 27.45 2.81 1.17
N LYS A 315 26.36 2.40 0.51
CA LYS A 315 26.07 2.78 -0.88
C LYS A 315 25.64 4.25 -1.00
N ASP A 316 24.98 4.79 0.03
CA ASP A 316 24.62 6.20 0.12
C ASP A 316 25.10 6.88 1.42
N PRO A 317 26.42 7.15 1.56
CA PRO A 317 26.95 7.81 2.75
C PRO A 317 26.47 9.27 2.92
N GLN A 318 26.08 9.91 1.81
CA GLN A 318 25.66 11.32 1.78
C GLN A 318 24.16 11.49 2.03
N ARG A 319 23.39 10.39 2.14
CA ARG A 319 21.93 10.39 2.30
C ARG A 319 21.22 11.16 1.19
N LEU A 320 21.68 11.00 -0.04
CA LEU A 320 21.05 11.58 -1.23
C LEU A 320 19.68 10.94 -1.51
N GLY A 321 19.51 9.64 -1.23
CA GLY A 321 18.23 8.95 -1.39
C GLY A 321 17.11 9.53 -0.50
N PRO A 322 17.31 9.68 0.82
CA PRO A 322 16.32 10.30 1.69
C PRO A 322 15.98 11.74 1.28
N HIS A 323 16.96 12.50 0.79
CA HIS A 323 16.74 13.86 0.29
C HIS A 323 15.88 13.88 -0.97
N PHE A 324 16.18 13.00 -1.94
CA PHE A 324 15.38 12.81 -3.15
C PHE A 324 13.92 12.48 -2.81
N TYR A 325 13.72 11.56 -1.86
CA TYR A 325 12.38 11.22 -1.39
C TYR A 325 11.68 12.44 -0.77
N LYS A 326 12.30 13.16 0.18
CA LYS A 326 11.67 14.33 0.83
C LYS A 326 11.26 15.43 -0.14
N ASN A 327 11.99 15.61 -1.23
CA ASN A 327 11.72 16.66 -2.22
C ASN A 327 10.65 16.30 -3.26
N GLY A 328 9.99 15.15 -3.13
CA GLY A 328 8.88 14.79 -4.03
C GLY A 328 9.30 14.04 -5.28
N GLU A 329 10.48 13.39 -5.29
CA GLU A 329 11.01 12.62 -6.42
C GLU A 329 11.17 13.46 -7.71
N PRO A 330 11.98 14.54 -7.69
CA PRO A 330 12.17 15.39 -8.86
C PRO A 330 12.87 14.64 -9.99
N GLU A 331 12.28 14.60 -11.19
CA GLU A 331 12.83 13.89 -12.36
C GLU A 331 14.22 14.41 -12.81
N GLU A 332 14.59 15.63 -12.42
CA GLU A 332 15.88 16.24 -12.75
C GLU A 332 17.06 15.69 -11.92
N ASP A 333 16.80 15.07 -10.75
CA ASP A 333 17.84 14.57 -9.85
C ASP A 333 18.16 13.08 -10.11
N THR A 334 18.86 12.82 -11.21
CA THR A 334 19.26 11.45 -11.59
C THR A 334 20.19 10.78 -10.56
N VAL A 335 20.97 11.57 -9.82
CA VAL A 335 21.92 11.07 -8.81
C VAL A 335 21.17 10.64 -7.55
N GLY A 336 20.21 11.45 -7.09
CA GLY A 336 19.30 11.10 -6.01
C GLY A 336 18.43 9.89 -6.33
N GLN A 337 17.95 9.78 -7.58
CA GLN A 337 17.17 8.63 -8.05
C GLN A 337 17.98 7.32 -8.02
N GLN A 338 19.24 7.35 -8.48
CA GLN A 338 20.12 6.18 -8.42
C GLN A 338 20.40 5.75 -6.98
N ALA A 339 20.75 6.69 -6.10
CA ALA A 339 20.97 6.41 -4.68
C ALA A 339 19.71 5.82 -4.00
N PHE A 340 18.53 6.34 -4.33
CA PHE A 340 17.26 5.81 -3.86
C PHE A 340 17.02 4.37 -4.34
N HIS A 341 17.22 4.09 -5.62
CA HIS A 341 17.06 2.75 -6.19
C HIS A 341 18.05 1.73 -5.58
N ASP A 342 19.30 2.13 -5.39
CA ASP A 342 20.32 1.27 -4.77
C ASP A 342 19.97 0.91 -3.32
N ARG A 343 19.43 1.86 -2.54
CA ARG A 343 18.92 1.57 -1.19
C ARG A 343 17.69 0.67 -1.22
N LEU A 344 16.75 0.90 -2.14
CA LEU A 344 15.58 0.02 -2.32
C LEU A 344 15.98 -1.42 -2.66
N ASN A 345 16.99 -1.62 -3.50
CA ASN A 345 17.49 -2.96 -3.83
C ASN A 345 18.06 -3.69 -2.59
N CYS A 346 18.70 -2.96 -1.67
CA CYS A 346 19.14 -3.52 -0.39
C CYS A 346 17.95 -3.89 0.51
N TYR A 347 16.93 -3.03 0.61
CA TYR A 347 15.74 -3.31 1.41
C TYR A 347 14.90 -4.44 0.83
N LYS A 348 14.89 -4.59 -0.50
CA LYS A 348 14.19 -5.67 -1.19
C LYS A 348 14.66 -7.04 -0.70
N CYS A 349 15.96 -7.21 -0.43
CA CYS A 349 16.49 -8.46 0.13
C CYS A 349 15.90 -8.78 1.51
N ILE A 350 15.61 -7.75 2.32
CA ILE A 350 14.94 -7.89 3.61
C ILE A 350 13.48 -8.27 3.39
N THR A 351 12.74 -7.51 2.55
CA THR A 351 11.31 -7.76 2.31
C THR A 351 11.07 -9.12 1.67
N ASP A 352 11.94 -9.57 0.75
CA ASP A 352 11.87 -10.90 0.13
C ASP A 352 12.08 -12.01 1.17
N THR A 353 12.99 -11.80 2.13
CA THR A 353 13.22 -12.74 3.25
C THR A 353 12.00 -12.79 4.17
N ILE A 354 11.40 -11.64 4.50
CA ILE A 354 10.19 -11.57 5.31
C ILE A 354 9.00 -12.21 4.57
N GLN A 355 8.86 -11.96 3.26
CA GLN A 355 7.82 -12.55 2.41
C GLN A 355 7.90 -14.08 2.40
N GLU A 356 9.10 -14.63 2.29
CA GLU A 356 9.31 -16.07 2.36
C GLU A 356 8.88 -16.64 3.72
N LEU A 357 9.25 -15.98 4.83
CA LEU A 357 8.81 -16.38 6.18
C LEU A 357 7.29 -16.32 6.34
N VAL A 358 6.63 -15.29 5.79
CA VAL A 358 5.17 -15.16 5.80
C VAL A 358 4.51 -16.25 4.95
N ASN A 359 5.10 -16.59 3.80
CA ASN A 359 4.59 -17.67 2.95
C ASN A 359 4.74 -19.03 3.65
N GLN A 360 5.86 -19.25 4.36
CA GLN A 360 6.09 -20.46 5.15
C GLN A 360 5.16 -20.54 6.37
N SER A 361 4.86 -19.43 7.05
CA SER A 361 3.93 -19.44 8.19
C SER A 361 2.47 -19.67 7.77
N LYS A 362 2.08 -19.16 6.59
CA LYS A 362 0.75 -19.36 5.99
C LYS A 362 0.60 -20.71 5.29
N ALA A 363 1.68 -21.45 5.04
CA ALA A 363 1.61 -22.76 4.41
C ALA A 363 0.81 -23.71 5.31
N ALA A 364 -0.28 -24.27 4.79
CA ALA A 364 -1.07 -25.26 5.51
C ALA A 364 -0.16 -26.45 5.88
N PRO A 365 -0.28 -27.03 7.09
CA PRO A 365 0.39 -28.28 7.40
C PRO A 365 -0.07 -29.29 6.34
N GLN A 366 0.86 -29.82 5.54
CA GLN A 366 0.48 -30.78 4.51
C GLN A 366 -0.26 -31.94 5.19
N SER A 367 -1.53 -32.12 4.85
CA SER A 367 -2.29 -33.30 5.23
C SER A 367 -1.46 -34.52 4.82
N PRO A 368 -1.20 -35.49 5.72
CA PRO A 368 -0.40 -36.65 5.39
C PRO A 368 -1.10 -37.38 4.24
N SER A 369 -0.51 -37.31 3.06
CA SER A 369 -0.98 -38.09 1.91
C SER A 369 -0.80 -39.56 2.28
N VAL A 370 -1.90 -40.33 2.24
CA VAL A 370 -1.88 -41.77 2.51
C VAL A 370 -0.83 -42.42 1.61
N PRO A 371 0.24 -43.02 2.16
CA PRO A 371 1.25 -43.68 1.34
C PRO A 371 0.59 -44.80 0.54
N LYS A 372 0.78 -44.82 -0.79
CA LYS A 372 0.26 -45.89 -1.66
C LYS A 372 0.93 -47.25 -1.43
N GLN A 373 1.87 -47.37 -0.50
CA GLN A 373 2.54 -48.62 -0.15
C GLN A 373 2.65 -48.77 1.38
N PRO A 374 2.44 -49.99 1.93
CA PRO A 374 2.72 -50.27 3.33
C PRO A 374 4.23 -50.23 3.58
N GLY A 375 4.67 -49.21 4.30
CA GLY A 375 6.04 -49.02 4.76
C GLY A 375 6.05 -47.98 5.88
N PRO A 376 7.13 -47.87 6.67
CA PRO A 376 7.24 -46.82 7.67
C PRO A 376 7.02 -45.45 7.00
N PRO A 377 6.37 -44.49 7.69
CA PRO A 377 6.05 -43.19 7.11
C PRO A 377 7.33 -42.57 6.55
N VAL A 378 7.30 -42.23 5.26
CA VAL A 378 8.36 -41.44 4.64
C VAL A 378 8.31 -40.08 5.32
N MET A 379 9.20 -39.85 6.28
CA MET A 379 9.46 -38.53 6.84
C MET A 379 10.16 -37.70 5.76
N SER A 380 9.42 -37.25 4.75
CA SER A 380 9.86 -36.16 3.88
C SER A 380 9.42 -34.83 4.50
N SER A 381 9.80 -34.60 5.75
CA SER A 381 9.96 -33.25 6.26
C SER A 381 11.39 -32.85 5.90
N ASP A 382 11.56 -32.05 4.84
CA ASP A 382 12.85 -31.48 4.51
C ASP A 382 13.49 -30.88 5.79
N PRO A 383 14.76 -31.15 6.11
CA PRO A 383 15.45 -30.58 7.28
C PRO A 383 15.43 -29.04 7.33
N ASN A 384 15.14 -28.41 6.20
CA ASN A 384 15.02 -26.96 6.02
C ASN A 384 13.59 -26.41 6.16
N MET A 385 12.54 -27.23 6.30
CA MET A 385 11.21 -26.71 6.56
C MET A 385 11.10 -26.22 8.01
N LEU A 386 10.89 -24.91 8.19
CA LEU A 386 10.55 -24.33 9.48
C LEU A 386 9.14 -24.80 9.89
N SER A 387 8.93 -24.97 11.20
CA SER A 387 7.57 -25.08 11.71
C SER A 387 6.87 -23.72 11.55
N ASN A 388 5.54 -23.71 11.41
CA ASN A 388 4.78 -22.47 11.24
C ASN A 388 4.96 -21.52 12.45
N GLU A 389 5.18 -22.09 13.64
CA GLU A 389 5.45 -21.35 14.89
C GLU A 389 6.84 -20.69 14.86
N ASP A 390 7.88 -21.43 14.45
CA ASP A 390 9.24 -20.89 14.32
C ASP A 390 9.33 -19.81 13.24
N ALA A 391 8.63 -20.00 12.10
CA ALA A 391 8.56 -19.00 11.04
C ALA A 391 7.92 -17.69 11.53
N THR A 392 6.87 -17.80 12.36
CA THR A 392 6.20 -16.63 12.97
C THR A 392 7.11 -15.95 14.00
N ALA A 393 7.81 -16.71 14.83
CA ALA A 393 8.75 -16.15 15.81
C ALA A 393 9.92 -15.41 15.13
N HIS A 394 10.46 -15.97 14.05
CA HIS A 394 11.51 -15.30 13.26
C HIS A 394 10.99 -14.07 12.52
N PHE A 395 9.75 -14.10 12.02
CA PHE A 395 9.09 -12.93 11.45
C PHE A 395 8.97 -11.80 12.49
N GLU A 396 8.48 -12.10 13.70
CA GLU A 396 8.35 -11.10 14.78
C GLU A 396 9.72 -10.57 15.23
N GLN A 397 10.74 -11.43 15.27
CA GLN A 397 12.11 -11.01 15.55
C GLN A 397 12.64 -10.04 14.49
N MET A 398 12.46 -10.35 13.20
CA MET A 398 12.87 -9.46 12.10
C MET A 398 12.11 -8.14 12.14
N LEU A 399 10.81 -8.17 12.43
CA LEU A 399 9.99 -6.96 12.56
C LEU A 399 10.46 -6.11 13.74
N GLY A 400 10.78 -6.72 14.88
CA GLY A 400 11.34 -6.02 16.04
C GLY A 400 12.71 -5.39 15.76
N LEU A 401 13.57 -6.03 14.96
CA LEU A 401 14.83 -5.45 14.50
C LEU A 401 14.62 -4.31 13.52
N ALA A 402 13.66 -4.46 12.60
CA ALA A 402 13.30 -3.42 11.65
C ALA A 402 12.79 -2.16 12.37
N GLN A 403 11.99 -2.32 13.44
CA GLN A 403 11.50 -1.22 14.27
C GLN A 403 12.62 -0.44 15.00
N ARG A 404 13.72 -1.10 15.35
CA ARG A 404 14.88 -0.45 16.00
C ARG A 404 15.75 0.35 15.03
N SER A 405 15.55 0.18 13.73
CA SER A 405 16.32 0.92 12.73
C SER A 405 15.94 2.41 12.75
N ASN A 406 16.91 3.28 12.50
CA ASN A 406 16.71 4.74 12.43
C ASN A 406 16.56 5.24 10.99
N ASP A 407 16.41 4.33 10.03
CA ASP A 407 16.43 4.65 8.60
C ASP A 407 15.02 4.88 8.06
N GLU A 408 14.67 6.14 7.84
CA GLU A 408 13.36 6.58 7.36
C GLU A 408 12.94 5.88 6.06
N LEU A 409 13.85 5.74 5.10
CA LEU A 409 13.53 5.10 3.80
C LEU A 409 13.27 3.61 3.94
N PHE A 410 13.97 2.93 4.85
CA PHE A 410 13.72 1.53 5.11
C PHE A 410 12.33 1.33 5.75
N HIS A 411 11.96 2.17 6.72
CA HIS A 411 10.62 2.15 7.32
C HIS A 411 9.53 2.34 6.25
N ILE A 412 9.72 3.30 5.35
CA ILE A 412 8.80 3.53 4.23
C ILE A 412 8.70 2.30 3.32
N ALA A 413 9.83 1.71 2.92
CA ALA A 413 9.84 0.51 2.09
C ALA A 413 9.14 -0.67 2.79
N LEU A 414 9.34 -0.81 4.10
CA LEU A 414 8.68 -1.83 4.91
C LEU A 414 7.16 -1.61 5.00
N TYR A 415 6.69 -0.37 5.16
CA TYR A 415 5.25 -0.06 5.20
C TYR A 415 4.58 -0.34 3.86
N ASN A 416 5.20 0.07 2.77
CA ASN A 416 4.73 -0.26 1.42
C ASN A 416 4.61 -1.77 1.23
N TRP A 417 5.62 -2.54 1.66
CA TRP A 417 5.56 -3.99 1.60
C TRP A 417 4.47 -4.58 2.50
N LEU A 418 4.31 -4.09 3.73
CA LEU A 418 3.25 -4.56 4.64
C LEU A 418 1.84 -4.31 4.09
N ILE A 419 1.63 -3.17 3.42
CA ILE A 419 0.37 -2.84 2.73
C ILE A 419 0.16 -3.79 1.54
N GLN A 420 1.18 -4.01 0.71
CA GLN A 420 1.11 -4.93 -0.44
C GLN A 420 0.88 -6.39 -0.03
N ALA A 421 1.32 -6.79 1.16
CA ALA A 421 1.18 -8.14 1.69
C ALA A 421 -0.15 -8.37 2.46
N ASP A 422 -1.06 -7.38 2.49
CA ASP A 422 -2.30 -7.36 3.27
C ASP A 422 -2.08 -7.58 4.79
N LEU A 423 -0.95 -7.12 5.33
CA LEU A 423 -0.60 -7.22 6.75
C LEU A 423 -0.83 -5.89 7.49
N THR A 424 -1.96 -5.23 7.23
CA THR A 424 -2.30 -3.92 7.81
C THR A 424 -2.41 -3.96 9.34
N ASP A 425 -2.86 -5.07 9.91
CA ASP A 425 -2.97 -5.21 11.38
C ASP A 425 -1.59 -5.17 12.05
N LYS A 426 -0.58 -5.78 11.42
CA LYS A 426 0.80 -5.75 11.90
C LYS A 426 1.46 -4.40 11.68
N LEU A 427 1.09 -3.69 10.61
CA LEU A 427 1.51 -2.30 10.40
C LEU A 427 0.99 -1.38 11.52
N LEU A 428 -0.25 -1.59 11.98
CA LEU A 428 -0.84 -0.82 13.08
C LEU A 428 -0.21 -1.14 14.45
N GLU A 429 0.41 -2.31 14.63
CA GLU A 429 1.20 -2.64 15.82
C GLU A 429 2.58 -1.97 15.81
N VAL A 430 3.08 -1.57 14.63
CA VAL A 430 4.39 -0.93 14.47
C VAL A 430 4.29 0.54 14.89
N ASN A 431 4.70 0.83 16.11
CA ASN A 431 4.76 2.21 16.61
C ASN A 431 6.04 2.91 16.11
N SER A 432 5.94 3.54 14.94
CA SER A 432 7.02 4.34 14.36
C SER A 432 6.56 5.77 14.06
N PRO A 433 7.41 6.78 14.29
CA PRO A 433 7.09 8.18 14.03
C PRO A 433 6.96 8.51 12.54
N TYR A 434 7.53 7.69 11.65
CA TYR A 434 7.56 7.96 10.20
C TYR A 434 6.28 7.52 9.46
N LEU A 435 5.43 6.71 10.11
CA LEU A 435 4.23 6.15 9.47
C LEU A 435 3.18 7.22 9.17
N GLU A 436 2.98 8.19 10.07
CA GLU A 436 2.02 9.28 9.90
C GLU A 436 2.35 10.14 8.67
N ASP A 437 3.60 10.59 8.54
CA ASP A 437 4.05 11.43 7.42
C ASP A 437 3.99 10.68 6.08
N HIS A 438 4.34 9.39 6.09
CA HIS A 438 4.27 8.55 4.90
C HIS A 438 2.83 8.36 4.42
N LEU A 439 1.90 7.99 5.31
CA LEU A 439 0.48 7.83 4.95
C LEU A 439 -0.13 9.14 4.45
N MET A 440 0.16 10.26 5.10
CA MET A 440 -0.30 11.58 4.64
C MET A 440 0.22 11.94 3.24
N ARG A 441 1.42 11.51 2.89
CA ARG A 441 1.98 11.71 1.55
C ARG A 441 1.31 10.80 0.52
N MET A 442 1.11 9.52 0.84
CA MET A 442 0.42 8.58 -0.05
C MET A 442 -1.01 9.06 -0.37
N ILE A 443 -1.72 9.64 0.61
CA ILE A 443 -3.05 10.26 0.39
C ILE A 443 -3.01 11.43 -0.62
N LYS A 444 -1.89 12.16 -0.70
CA LYS A 444 -1.73 13.28 -1.64
C LYS A 444 -1.38 12.81 -3.05
N GLN A 445 -0.61 11.74 -3.18
CA GLN A 445 -0.02 11.29 -4.46
C GLN A 445 -0.84 10.19 -5.15
N ASP A 446 -1.49 9.29 -4.40
CA ASP A 446 -2.10 8.08 -4.93
C ASP A 446 -3.60 8.25 -5.26
N GLN A 447 -4.13 7.42 -6.16
CA GLN A 447 -5.55 7.33 -6.51
C GLN A 447 -6.36 6.63 -5.40
N ASN A 448 -5.75 5.67 -4.69
CA ASN A 448 -6.39 4.87 -3.63
C ASN A 448 -6.50 5.61 -2.27
N LYS A 449 -6.97 6.86 -2.30
CA LYS A 449 -7.03 7.75 -1.11
C LYS A 449 -7.85 7.15 0.03
N VAL A 450 -8.92 6.42 -0.29
CA VAL A 450 -9.81 5.78 0.70
C VAL A 450 -9.04 4.79 1.57
N CYS A 451 -8.24 3.90 0.97
CA CYS A 451 -7.52 2.85 1.69
C CYS A 451 -6.48 3.43 2.66
N TYR A 452 -5.69 4.40 2.23
CA TYR A 452 -4.68 5.03 3.10
C TYR A 452 -5.29 5.87 4.21
N MET A 453 -6.40 6.58 3.94
CA MET A 453 -7.14 7.29 4.98
C MET A 453 -7.78 6.32 5.98
N ASP A 454 -8.27 5.16 5.52
CA ASP A 454 -8.81 4.11 6.38
C ASP A 454 -7.74 3.56 7.35
N LEU A 455 -6.54 3.31 6.82
CA LEU A 455 -5.40 2.89 7.61
C LEU A 455 -4.95 3.97 8.61
N LEU A 456 -4.99 5.25 8.20
CA LEU A 456 -4.56 6.38 9.02
C LEU A 456 -5.45 6.59 10.27
N TRP A 457 -6.77 6.51 10.16
CA TRP A 457 -7.62 6.65 11.34
C TRP A 457 -7.46 5.47 12.31
N ARG A 458 -7.29 4.24 11.79
CA ARG A 458 -6.99 3.05 12.63
C ARG A 458 -5.68 3.22 13.39
N TYR A 459 -4.66 3.81 12.74
CA TYR A 459 -3.39 4.13 13.38
C TYR A 459 -3.57 5.15 14.51
N TYR A 460 -4.33 6.23 14.27
CA TYR A 460 -4.60 7.23 15.31
C TYR A 460 -5.41 6.68 16.48
N GLU A 461 -6.38 5.79 16.26
CA GLU A 461 -7.10 5.11 17.35
C GLU A 461 -6.17 4.25 18.20
N LYS A 462 -5.29 3.45 17.58
CA LYS A 462 -4.30 2.62 18.29
C LYS A 462 -3.33 3.47 19.12
N ASN A 463 -2.91 4.61 18.59
CA ASN A 463 -2.03 5.56 19.27
C ASN A 463 -2.76 6.48 20.26
N LYS A 464 -4.07 6.25 20.52
CA LYS A 464 -4.91 7.06 21.42
C LYS A 464 -5.02 8.54 21.02
N SER A 465 -4.75 8.87 19.76
CA SER A 465 -4.91 10.22 19.22
C SER A 465 -6.32 10.38 18.63
N PHE A 466 -7.33 10.33 19.49
CA PHE A 466 -8.73 10.29 19.06
C PHE A 466 -9.21 11.56 18.33
N ASN A 467 -8.62 12.72 18.62
CA ASN A 467 -8.94 13.98 17.95
C ASN A 467 -8.47 13.95 16.47
N LYS A 468 -7.24 13.51 16.20
CA LYS A 468 -6.78 13.33 14.81
C LYS A 468 -7.60 12.26 14.08
N ALA A 469 -7.95 11.16 14.75
CA ALA A 469 -8.79 10.11 14.18
C ALA A 469 -10.18 10.63 13.78
N SER A 470 -10.86 11.40 14.65
CA SER A 470 -12.18 11.95 14.35
C SER A 470 -12.15 12.89 13.16
N HIS A 471 -11.12 13.72 13.01
CA HIS A 471 -10.96 14.58 11.83
C HIS A 471 -10.71 13.80 10.54
N VAL A 472 -9.91 12.73 10.55
CA VAL A 472 -9.71 11.87 9.36
C VAL A 472 -11.01 11.18 8.97
N LEU A 473 -11.76 10.64 9.94
CA LEU A 473 -13.06 10.00 9.72
C LEU A 473 -14.10 10.97 9.17
N ALA A 474 -14.16 12.20 9.70
CA ALA A 474 -15.04 13.25 9.18
C ALA A 474 -14.70 13.58 7.72
N ARG A 475 -13.41 13.70 7.41
CA ARG A 475 -12.94 13.95 6.03
C ARG A 475 -13.23 12.78 5.08
N LEU A 476 -13.14 11.54 5.57
CA LEU A 476 -13.55 10.34 4.83
C LEU A 476 -15.05 10.37 4.51
N ALA A 477 -15.88 10.75 5.49
CA ALA A 477 -17.32 10.85 5.32
C ALA A 477 -17.73 11.98 4.34
N ASP A 478 -16.99 13.09 4.30
CA ASP A 478 -17.24 14.24 3.41
C ASP A 478 -16.66 14.05 1.98
N MET A 479 -15.77 13.08 1.77
CA MET A 479 -15.07 12.93 0.48
C MET A 479 -15.99 12.45 -0.63
N HIS A 480 -16.04 13.16 -1.75
CA HIS A 480 -16.74 12.68 -2.95
C HIS A 480 -16.07 11.41 -3.50
N SER A 481 -16.78 10.27 -3.47
CA SER A 481 -16.27 8.99 -3.94
C SER A 481 -17.41 8.02 -4.23
N THR A 482 -17.29 7.26 -5.32
CA THR A 482 -18.18 6.15 -5.66
C THR A 482 -17.79 4.83 -5.00
N GLU A 483 -16.64 4.78 -4.32
CA GLU A 483 -16.15 3.57 -3.62
C GLU A 483 -16.75 3.42 -2.22
N ILE A 484 -17.17 4.53 -1.61
CA ILE A 484 -17.72 4.55 -0.24
C ILE A 484 -19.25 4.62 -0.33
N THR A 485 -19.93 3.63 0.24
CA THR A 485 -21.39 3.63 0.31
C THR A 485 -21.90 4.58 1.39
N LEU A 486 -23.14 5.06 1.28
CA LEU A 486 -23.73 5.93 2.31
C LEU A 486 -23.76 5.27 3.70
N GLN A 487 -23.93 3.94 3.78
CA GLN A 487 -23.85 3.20 5.03
C GLN A 487 -22.46 3.25 5.66
N GLN A 488 -21.40 3.10 4.85
CA GLN A 488 -20.03 3.24 5.32
C GLN A 488 -19.73 4.68 5.77
N ARG A 489 -20.26 5.71 5.08
CA ARG A 489 -20.15 7.11 5.53
C ARG A 489 -20.80 7.32 6.89
N LEU A 490 -21.99 6.78 7.11
CA LEU A 490 -22.65 6.81 8.42
C LEU A 490 -21.84 6.08 9.50
N GLU A 491 -21.21 4.96 9.15
CA GLU A 491 -20.30 4.28 10.06
C GLU A 491 -19.10 5.18 10.41
N TYR A 492 -18.47 5.82 9.42
CA TYR A 492 -17.37 6.75 9.65
C TYR A 492 -17.77 7.93 10.53
N ILE A 493 -18.93 8.57 10.30
CA ILE A 493 -19.44 9.65 11.18
C ILE A 493 -19.70 9.11 12.59
N SER A 494 -20.31 7.94 12.72
CA SER A 494 -20.59 7.34 14.03
C SER A 494 -19.31 7.07 14.82
N ARG A 495 -18.26 6.58 14.15
CA ARG A 495 -16.93 6.38 14.75
C ARG A 495 -16.27 7.71 15.06
N ALA A 496 -16.37 8.71 14.18
CA ALA A 496 -15.86 10.05 14.42
C ALA A 496 -16.47 10.69 15.68
N ILE A 497 -17.78 10.55 15.87
CA ILE A 497 -18.50 10.99 17.08
C ILE A 497 -17.97 10.26 18.32
N LEU A 498 -17.79 8.93 18.25
CA LEU A 498 -17.24 8.15 19.36
C LEU A 498 -15.80 8.57 19.71
N SER A 499 -14.94 8.78 18.71
CA SER A 499 -13.57 9.25 18.89
C SER A 499 -13.55 10.69 19.46
N ALA A 500 -14.40 11.59 18.97
CA ALA A 500 -14.52 12.97 19.47
C ALA A 500 -15.08 13.03 20.92
N LYS A 501 -16.04 12.17 21.28
CA LYS A 501 -16.52 12.03 22.67
C LYS A 501 -15.42 11.49 23.60
N SER A 502 -14.57 10.61 23.07
CA SER A 502 -13.44 10.05 23.80
C SER A 502 -12.32 11.09 24.01
N SER A 503 -12.09 12.00 23.05
CA SER A 503 -11.11 13.09 23.21
C SER A 503 -11.59 14.21 24.13
N THR A 504 -12.85 14.65 24.02
CA THR A 504 -13.42 15.70 24.88
C THR A 504 -13.40 15.33 26.37
N SER A 505 -13.50 14.03 26.67
CA SER A 505 -13.35 13.50 28.03
C SER A 505 -11.91 13.61 28.56
N ALA A 506 -10.91 13.64 27.68
CA ALA A 506 -9.49 13.71 28.01
C ALA A 506 -8.93 15.15 27.96
N THR A 507 -9.43 15.99 27.06
CA THR A 507 -9.02 17.38 26.84
C THR A 507 -10.23 18.29 26.70
N SER A 508 -10.42 19.21 27.65
CA SER A 508 -11.58 20.13 27.72
C SER A 508 -11.35 21.39 26.87
N GLN A 509 -11.26 21.23 25.54
CA GLN A 509 -11.19 22.36 24.60
C GLN A 509 -12.57 22.69 24.04
N ALA A 510 -12.93 23.98 24.00
CA ALA A 510 -14.23 24.42 23.49
C ALA A 510 -14.43 24.10 21.99
N ALA A 511 -13.35 24.13 21.20
CA ALA A 511 -13.37 23.79 19.77
C ALA A 511 -13.75 22.32 19.51
N ASP A 512 -13.36 21.40 20.40
CA ASP A 512 -13.70 19.98 20.28
C ASP A 512 -15.22 19.74 20.49
N GLY A 513 -15.87 20.60 21.29
CA GLY A 513 -17.32 20.56 21.50
C GLY A 513 -18.10 21.07 20.28
N GLU A 514 -17.63 22.14 19.64
CA GLU A 514 -18.22 22.66 18.40
C GLU A 514 -18.13 21.64 17.25
N PHE A 515 -16.95 21.05 17.07
CA PHE A 515 -16.76 19.99 16.08
C PHE A 515 -17.63 18.75 16.36
N LEU A 516 -17.82 18.38 17.63
CA LEU A 516 -18.72 17.29 17.99
C LEU A 516 -20.17 17.59 17.61
N HIS A 517 -20.64 18.81 17.88
CA HIS A 517 -21.98 19.23 17.48
C HIS A 517 -22.14 19.21 15.95
N GLU A 518 -21.14 19.68 15.19
CA GLU A 518 -21.14 19.60 13.73
C GLU A 518 -21.29 18.14 13.24
N LEU A 519 -20.57 17.19 13.85
CA LEU A 519 -20.68 15.78 13.50
C LEU A 519 -22.04 15.18 13.85
N GLU A 520 -22.64 15.57 14.98
CA GLU A 520 -23.98 15.12 15.38
C GLU A 520 -25.05 15.65 14.43
N GLU A 521 -24.99 16.91 14.02
CA GLU A 521 -25.87 17.50 13.00
C GLU A 521 -25.69 16.79 11.65
N LYS A 522 -24.44 16.57 11.20
CA LYS A 522 -24.15 15.81 9.97
C LYS A 522 -24.72 14.39 10.02
N MET A 523 -24.68 13.72 11.17
CA MET A 523 -25.26 12.39 11.34
C MET A 523 -26.77 12.39 11.14
N GLU A 524 -27.48 13.43 11.61
CA GLU A 524 -28.91 13.56 11.39
C GLU A 524 -29.25 13.75 9.91
N VAL A 525 -28.53 14.62 9.20
CA VAL A 525 -28.70 14.83 7.76
C VAL A 525 -28.41 13.56 6.96
N ALA A 526 -27.31 12.87 7.28
CA ALA A 526 -26.93 11.61 6.63
C ALA A 526 -27.96 10.49 6.84
N ARG A 527 -28.62 10.44 8.02
CA ARG A 527 -29.73 9.50 8.27
C ARG A 527 -30.95 9.81 7.42
N ILE A 528 -31.27 11.08 7.22
CA ILE A 528 -32.35 11.50 6.33
C ILE A 528 -32.02 11.13 4.88
N GLN A 529 -30.77 11.34 4.47
CA GLN A 529 -30.28 10.91 3.16
C GLN A 529 -30.44 9.40 2.95
N LEU A 530 -30.10 8.58 3.96
CA LEU A 530 -30.30 7.12 3.91
C LEU A 530 -31.79 6.76 3.85
N GLN A 531 -32.65 7.45 4.61
CA GLN A 531 -34.10 7.24 4.56
C GLN A 531 -34.66 7.54 3.16
N ILE A 532 -34.18 8.60 2.49
CA ILE A 532 -34.55 8.92 1.11
C ILE A 532 -34.10 7.79 0.17
N GLN A 533 -32.84 7.34 0.30
CA GLN A 533 -32.28 6.25 -0.52
C GLN A 533 -33.10 4.95 -0.38
N ASP A 534 -33.41 4.54 0.85
CA ASP A 534 -34.23 3.36 1.14
C ASP A 534 -35.64 3.48 0.55
N THR A 535 -36.25 4.66 0.67
CA THR A 535 -37.61 4.91 0.16
C THR A 535 -37.63 4.88 -1.36
N LEU A 536 -36.65 5.48 -2.02
CA LEU A 536 -36.50 5.45 -3.48
C LEU A 536 -36.28 4.04 -4.00
N SER A 537 -35.39 3.27 -3.35
CA SER A 537 -35.10 1.89 -3.70
C SER A 537 -36.33 0.98 -3.57
N ARG A 538 -37.14 1.15 -2.53
CA ARG A 538 -38.34 0.33 -2.30
C ARG A 538 -39.52 0.72 -3.20
N GLN A 539 -39.81 2.01 -3.32
CA GLN A 539 -41.06 2.49 -3.95
C GLN A 539 -40.92 2.79 -5.45
N TYR A 540 -39.72 3.10 -5.94
CA TYR A 540 -39.51 3.60 -7.30
C TYR A 540 -38.42 2.85 -8.08
N SER A 541 -38.08 1.62 -7.68
CA SER A 541 -37.01 0.79 -8.30
C SER A 541 -37.10 0.64 -9.82
N GLN A 542 -38.29 0.74 -10.41
CA GLN A 542 -38.53 0.57 -11.84
C GLN A 542 -38.29 1.85 -12.67
N HIS A 543 -38.10 3.01 -12.03
CA HIS A 543 -37.97 4.28 -12.74
C HIS A 543 -36.50 4.57 -13.11
N PRO A 544 -36.16 4.84 -14.38
CA PRO A 544 -34.77 4.97 -14.83
C PRO A 544 -34.00 6.14 -14.19
N SER A 545 -34.68 7.20 -13.75
CA SER A 545 -34.03 8.32 -13.03
C SER A 545 -33.58 7.96 -11.60
N VAL A 546 -34.08 6.85 -11.03
CA VAL A 546 -33.81 6.47 -9.64
C VAL A 546 -32.41 5.91 -9.47
N GLN A 547 -31.88 5.17 -10.45
CA GLN A 547 -30.50 4.65 -10.37
C GLN A 547 -29.45 5.78 -10.36
N GLY A 548 -29.68 6.83 -11.14
CA GLY A 548 -28.85 8.04 -11.12
C GLY A 548 -28.94 8.77 -9.78
N ALA A 549 -30.15 8.92 -9.24
CA ALA A 549 -30.37 9.54 -7.93
C ALA A 549 -29.72 8.73 -6.79
N LEU A 550 -29.82 7.39 -6.78
CA LEU A 550 -29.17 6.53 -5.79
C LEU A 550 -27.65 6.67 -5.84
N SER A 551 -27.06 6.70 -7.03
CA SER A 551 -25.61 6.86 -7.20
C SER A 551 -25.13 8.22 -6.69
N GLN A 552 -25.91 9.29 -6.91
CA GLN A 552 -25.61 10.61 -6.36
C GLN A 552 -25.70 10.63 -4.83
N LEU A 553 -26.73 10.00 -4.26
CA LEU A 553 -26.91 9.89 -2.81
C LEU A 553 -25.82 9.04 -2.13
N ASP A 554 -25.16 8.12 -2.83
CA ASP A 554 -23.99 7.40 -2.29
C ASP A 554 -22.70 8.21 -2.41
N SER A 555 -22.59 9.05 -3.45
CA SER A 555 -21.33 9.71 -3.83
C SER A 555 -20.84 10.77 -2.85
N GLU A 556 -21.74 11.46 -2.15
CA GLU A 556 -21.41 12.52 -1.19
C GLU A 556 -22.53 12.77 -0.18
N LEU A 557 -22.18 13.38 0.97
CA LEU A 557 -23.17 13.88 1.92
C LEU A 557 -23.73 15.20 1.40
N MET A 558 -25.06 15.24 1.26
CA MET A 558 -25.76 16.36 0.64
C MET A 558 -26.33 17.30 1.69
N ASP A 559 -26.41 18.59 1.34
CA ASP A 559 -27.07 19.59 2.18
C ASP A 559 -28.58 19.36 2.23
N ILE A 560 -29.19 19.72 3.36
CA ILE A 560 -30.63 19.64 3.64
C ILE A 560 -31.47 20.28 2.51
N THR A 561 -31.03 21.41 1.97
CA THR A 561 -31.73 22.12 0.88
C THR A 561 -31.73 21.31 -0.42
N LYS A 562 -30.61 20.67 -0.76
CA LYS A 562 -30.51 19.80 -1.95
C LYS A 562 -31.36 18.55 -1.77
N LEU A 563 -31.30 17.92 -0.58
CA LEU A 563 -32.15 16.77 -0.24
C LEU A 563 -33.64 17.11 -0.37
N TYR A 564 -34.05 18.32 0.01
CA TYR A 564 -35.44 18.76 -0.14
C TYR A 564 -35.84 18.94 -1.60
N GLY A 565 -35.11 19.76 -2.35
CA GLY A 565 -35.51 20.16 -3.71
C GLY A 565 -35.29 19.09 -4.76
N GLU A 566 -34.09 18.51 -4.80
CA GLU A 566 -33.67 17.61 -5.90
C GLU A 566 -34.17 16.17 -5.71
N PHE A 567 -34.49 15.76 -4.48
CA PHE A 567 -34.92 14.40 -4.17
C PHE A 567 -36.33 14.37 -3.55
N ALA A 568 -36.51 14.94 -2.37
CA ALA A 568 -37.76 14.77 -1.63
C ALA A 568 -38.98 15.40 -2.35
N ASP A 569 -38.81 16.57 -2.98
CA ASP A 569 -39.86 17.23 -3.77
C ASP A 569 -40.08 16.55 -5.12
N LEU A 570 -38.99 16.27 -5.85
CA LEU A 570 -39.03 15.61 -7.16
C LEU A 570 -39.79 14.27 -7.12
N PHE A 571 -39.56 13.47 -6.07
CA PHE A 571 -40.18 12.15 -5.90
C PHE A 571 -41.41 12.15 -4.97
N ARG A 572 -41.88 13.33 -4.53
CA ARG A 572 -43.04 13.49 -3.63
C ARG A 572 -42.96 12.63 -2.36
N LEU A 573 -41.80 12.67 -1.70
CA LEU A 573 -41.53 11.92 -0.47
C LEU A 573 -41.95 12.72 0.78
N SER A 574 -43.25 12.80 1.05
CA SER A 574 -43.81 13.66 2.12
C SER A 574 -43.26 13.35 3.53
N GLU A 575 -42.95 12.08 3.82
CA GLU A 575 -42.30 11.68 5.08
C GLU A 575 -40.87 12.21 5.20
N CYS A 576 -40.08 12.11 4.13
CA CYS A 576 -38.72 12.62 4.11
C CYS A 576 -38.73 14.15 4.15
N LYS A 577 -39.68 14.82 3.47
CA LYS A 577 -39.88 16.27 3.59
C LYS A 577 -40.15 16.69 5.03
N LEU A 578 -40.99 15.95 5.76
CA LEU A 578 -41.28 16.21 7.18
C LEU A 578 -40.02 16.04 8.05
N ALA A 579 -39.22 15.00 7.79
CA ALA A 579 -37.95 14.78 8.50
C ALA A 579 -36.93 15.90 8.24
N ILE A 580 -36.83 16.35 6.98
CA ILE A 580 -35.95 17.46 6.57
C ILE A 580 -36.34 18.76 7.29
N ILE A 581 -37.62 19.15 7.30
CA ILE A 581 -38.05 20.40 7.95
C ILE A 581 -37.89 20.35 9.48
N HIS A 582 -38.03 19.16 10.07
CA HIS A 582 -37.76 18.94 11.48
C HIS A 582 -36.27 19.14 11.80
N CYS A 583 -35.39 18.52 11.03
CA CYS A 583 -33.93 18.67 11.17
C CYS A 583 -33.47 20.13 10.92
N ALA A 584 -34.06 20.82 9.94
CA ALA A 584 -33.74 22.21 9.63
C ALA A 584 -34.26 23.23 10.67
N GLY A 585 -35.13 22.82 11.60
CA GLY A 585 -35.81 23.75 12.50
C GLY A 585 -36.79 24.72 11.82
N HIS A 586 -37.12 24.49 10.54
CA HIS A 586 -38.04 25.34 9.77
C HIS A 586 -39.50 24.95 10.05
N SER A 587 -40.28 25.86 10.62
CA SER A 587 -41.69 25.61 10.96
C SER A 587 -42.63 26.53 10.18
N ASP A 588 -43.24 26.01 9.12
CA ASP A 588 -44.42 26.60 8.48
C ASP A 588 -45.64 25.69 8.74
N PRO A 589 -46.61 26.12 9.56
CA PRO A 589 -47.79 25.32 9.88
C PRO A 589 -48.58 24.87 8.65
N ILE A 590 -48.63 25.68 7.59
CA ILE A 590 -49.37 25.33 6.36
C ILE A 590 -48.67 24.16 5.67
N LEU A 591 -47.35 24.27 5.49
CA LEU A 591 -46.54 23.20 4.91
C LEU A 591 -46.65 21.91 5.73
N VAL A 592 -46.53 21.99 7.06
CA VAL A 592 -46.66 20.83 7.95
C VAL A 592 -48.04 20.17 7.81
N HIS A 593 -49.12 20.96 7.77
CA HIS A 593 -50.48 20.44 7.55
C HIS A 593 -50.61 19.75 6.19
N THR A 594 -50.07 20.34 5.12
CA THR A 594 -50.09 19.76 3.77
C THR A 594 -49.32 18.44 3.74
N LEU A 595 -48.12 18.36 4.34
CA LEU A 595 -47.32 17.15 4.38
C LEU A 595 -48.02 16.02 5.14
N TRP A 596 -48.63 16.30 6.29
CA TRP A 596 -49.39 15.30 7.04
C TRP A 596 -50.61 14.81 6.27
N ASN A 597 -51.32 15.69 5.56
CA ASN A 597 -52.40 15.27 4.66
C ASN A 597 -51.89 14.36 3.54
N GLU A 598 -50.80 14.73 2.87
CA GLU A 598 -50.22 13.90 1.81
C GLU A 598 -49.80 12.52 2.33
N ILE A 599 -49.21 12.44 3.53
CA ILE A 599 -48.84 11.16 4.17
C ILE A 599 -50.09 10.30 4.40
N ILE A 600 -51.14 10.88 4.98
CA ILE A 600 -52.40 10.16 5.25
C ILE A 600 -53.06 9.71 3.95
N GLU A 601 -53.16 10.58 2.94
CA GLU A 601 -53.77 10.28 1.64
C GLU A 601 -52.99 9.20 0.88
N LYS A 602 -51.66 9.23 0.93
CA LYS A 602 -50.80 8.21 0.31
C LYS A 602 -51.00 6.85 0.96
N GLU A 603 -50.93 6.77 2.29
CA GLU A 603 -51.14 5.51 3.03
C GLU A 603 -52.56 4.95 2.81
N LEU A 604 -53.56 5.83 2.74
CA LEU A 604 -54.93 5.45 2.43
C LEU A 604 -55.09 4.92 1.00
N SER A 605 -54.33 5.45 0.05
CA SER A 605 -54.32 5.05 -1.37
C SER A 605 -53.59 3.71 -1.57
N ASP A 606 -52.44 3.53 -0.94
CA ASP A 606 -51.64 2.29 -1.03
C ASP A 606 -52.37 1.11 -0.37
N SER A 607 -53.15 1.37 0.67
CA SER A 607 -53.92 0.36 1.42
C SER A 607 -55.29 0.04 0.81
N VAL A 608 -55.72 0.64 -0.32
CA VAL A 608 -57.06 0.42 -0.91
C VAL A 608 -57.35 -1.05 -1.19
N ALA A 609 -56.34 -1.86 -1.53
CA ALA A 609 -56.48 -3.28 -1.82
C ALA A 609 -56.74 -4.15 -0.56
N MET A 610 -56.56 -3.60 0.63
CA MET A 610 -56.68 -4.32 1.91
C MET A 610 -58.10 -4.24 2.49
N GLY A 611 -58.44 -5.17 3.40
CA GLY A 611 -59.71 -5.13 4.14
C GLY A 611 -59.78 -3.93 5.10
N ALA A 612 -60.99 -3.47 5.45
CA ALA A 612 -61.17 -2.26 6.27
C ALA A 612 -60.43 -2.28 7.62
N ALA A 613 -60.37 -3.44 8.29
CA ALA A 613 -59.63 -3.60 9.55
C ALA A 613 -58.11 -3.51 9.36
N ASP A 614 -57.58 -4.12 8.30
CA ASP A 614 -56.14 -4.09 8.01
C ASP A 614 -55.69 -2.71 7.54
N ARG A 615 -56.55 -1.98 6.80
CA ARG A 615 -56.32 -0.56 6.43
C ARG A 615 -56.23 0.34 7.65
N MET A 616 -57.15 0.15 8.59
CA MET A 616 -57.16 0.86 9.86
C MET A 616 -55.86 0.57 10.65
N GLN A 617 -55.46 -0.70 10.73
CA GLN A 617 -54.22 -1.07 11.42
C GLN A 617 -52.96 -0.53 10.74
N ALA A 618 -52.88 -0.58 9.40
CA ALA A 618 -51.74 -0.05 8.63
C ALA A 618 -51.55 1.45 8.88
N LEU A 619 -52.64 2.23 8.79
CA LEU A 619 -52.61 3.66 9.09
C LEU A 619 -52.25 3.92 10.56
N SER A 620 -52.77 3.12 11.50
CA SER A 620 -52.40 3.23 12.92
C SER A 620 -50.89 3.06 13.11
N LEU A 621 -50.32 1.98 12.59
CA LEU A 621 -48.89 1.67 12.74
C LEU A 621 -48.02 2.78 12.16
N LYS A 622 -48.42 3.31 11.00
CA LYS A 622 -47.71 4.42 10.34
C LYS A 622 -47.75 5.70 11.18
N LEU A 623 -48.92 6.08 11.69
CA LEU A 623 -49.11 7.25 12.53
C LEU A 623 -48.44 7.11 13.90
N VAL A 624 -48.45 5.92 14.49
CA VAL A 624 -47.75 5.64 15.75
C VAL A 624 -46.25 5.76 15.57
N PHE A 625 -45.71 5.23 14.46
CA PHE A 625 -44.29 5.34 14.14
C PHE A 625 -43.85 6.81 14.01
N LEU A 626 -44.52 7.59 13.15
CA LEU A 626 -44.17 9.01 12.96
C LEU A 626 -44.51 9.87 14.18
N GLY A 627 -45.64 9.59 14.83
CA GLY A 627 -46.09 10.29 16.02
C GLY A 627 -45.11 10.16 17.18
N LYS A 628 -44.52 8.99 17.41
CA LYS A 628 -43.50 8.82 18.46
C LYS A 628 -42.24 9.66 18.22
N ILE A 629 -41.92 9.96 16.96
CA ILE A 629 -40.78 10.81 16.59
C ILE A 629 -41.11 12.29 16.83
N TYR A 630 -42.30 12.75 16.42
CA TYR A 630 -42.64 14.17 16.40
C TYR A 630 -43.50 14.68 17.56
N ALA A 631 -44.11 13.79 18.37
CA ALA A 631 -45.02 14.19 19.46
C ALA A 631 -44.36 15.06 20.53
N GLY A 632 -43.03 14.96 20.70
CA GLY A 632 -42.26 15.83 21.59
C GLY A 632 -42.17 17.29 21.10
N THR A 633 -42.41 17.54 19.81
CA THR A 633 -42.22 18.84 19.18
C THR A 633 -43.54 19.33 18.53
N PRO A 634 -44.36 20.12 19.25
CA PRO A 634 -45.74 20.44 18.83
C PRO A 634 -45.83 21.23 17.51
N ARG A 635 -44.74 21.86 17.05
CA ARG A 635 -44.68 22.58 15.76
C ARG A 635 -44.73 21.64 14.56
N TYR A 636 -44.28 20.39 14.71
CA TYR A 636 -44.26 19.38 13.64
C TYR A 636 -45.33 18.31 13.81
N PHE A 637 -45.98 18.27 14.99
CA PHE A 637 -47.10 17.38 15.28
C PHE A 637 -48.36 18.20 15.62
N PRO A 638 -49.12 18.66 14.61
CA PRO A 638 -50.30 19.50 14.79
C PRO A 638 -51.49 18.65 15.24
N LEU A 639 -51.55 18.38 16.56
CA LEU A 639 -52.53 17.45 17.16
C LEU A 639 -53.98 17.76 16.77
N GLU A 640 -54.42 19.02 16.86
CA GLU A 640 -55.79 19.42 16.53
C GLU A 640 -56.15 19.13 15.07
N PHE A 641 -55.23 19.44 14.16
CA PHE A 641 -55.39 19.18 12.75
C PHE A 641 -55.42 17.69 12.45
N LEU A 642 -54.50 16.91 13.01
CA LEU A 642 -54.42 15.46 12.81
C LEU A 642 -55.67 14.74 13.33
N VAL A 643 -56.12 15.06 14.55
CA VAL A 643 -57.35 14.48 15.12
C VAL A 643 -58.55 14.81 14.22
N LYS A 644 -58.70 16.07 13.81
CA LYS A 644 -59.79 16.47 12.90
C LYS A 644 -59.74 15.72 11.56
N THR A 645 -58.59 15.67 10.92
CA THR A 645 -58.42 15.01 9.61
C THR A 645 -58.70 13.51 9.72
N LEU A 646 -58.15 12.83 10.73
CA LEU A 646 -58.37 11.39 10.91
C LEU A 646 -59.83 11.06 11.23
N GLU A 647 -60.51 11.86 12.05
CA GLU A 647 -61.92 11.65 12.37
C GLU A 647 -62.83 11.88 11.15
N LEU A 648 -62.46 12.81 10.25
CA LEU A 648 -63.13 12.98 8.96
C LEU A 648 -62.95 11.73 8.08
N GLN A 649 -61.77 11.12 8.07
CA GLN A 649 -61.51 9.88 7.32
C GLN A 649 -62.27 8.68 7.90
N VAL A 650 -62.30 8.54 9.24
CA VAL A 650 -63.12 7.53 9.94
C VAL A 650 -64.60 7.67 9.58
N CYS A 651 -65.10 8.91 9.53
CA CYS A 651 -66.47 9.18 9.13
C CYS A 651 -66.77 8.74 7.70
N GLN A 652 -65.86 9.03 6.76
CA GLN A 652 -66.00 8.71 5.33
C GLN A 652 -65.88 7.21 5.04
N LEU A 653 -64.93 6.53 5.67
CA LEU A 653 -64.66 5.10 5.46
C LEU A 653 -65.51 4.18 6.34
N GLY A 654 -66.21 4.73 7.34
CA GLY A 654 -67.08 3.96 8.24
C GLY A 654 -66.31 3.08 9.22
N TRP A 655 -65.14 3.54 9.67
CA TRP A 655 -64.29 2.83 10.62
C TRP A 655 -64.78 2.95 12.08
N ASP A 656 -64.13 2.21 12.97
CA ASP A 656 -64.44 2.25 14.40
C ASP A 656 -64.14 3.63 15.00
N VAL A 657 -65.06 4.09 15.85
CA VAL A 657 -65.04 5.41 16.51
C VAL A 657 -63.89 5.50 17.52
N GLY A 658 -63.44 4.37 18.06
CA GLY A 658 -62.30 4.32 18.99
C GLY A 658 -60.93 4.50 18.31
N PHE A 659 -60.84 4.32 16.99
CA PHE A 659 -59.57 4.26 16.26
C PHE A 659 -58.61 5.41 16.58
N VAL A 660 -59.04 6.66 16.33
CA VAL A 660 -58.18 7.86 16.50
C VAL A 660 -57.76 8.02 17.96
N THR A 661 -58.67 7.73 18.90
CA THR A 661 -58.36 7.82 20.33
C THR A 661 -57.31 6.81 20.77
N TYR A 662 -57.37 5.56 20.28
CA TYR A 662 -56.38 4.54 20.59
C TYR A 662 -55.03 4.84 19.94
N THR A 663 -55.00 5.21 18.65
CA THR A 663 -53.77 5.58 17.94
C THR A 663 -53.06 6.75 18.61
N MET A 664 -53.78 7.80 19.02
CA MET A 664 -53.18 8.96 19.71
C MET A 664 -52.67 8.61 21.12
N GLN A 665 -53.33 7.70 21.83
CA GLN A 665 -52.83 7.17 23.11
C GLN A 665 -51.56 6.32 22.91
N GLU A 666 -51.49 5.49 21.87
CA GLU A 666 -50.31 4.69 21.53
C GLU A 666 -49.09 5.52 21.10
N ILE A 667 -49.33 6.70 20.51
CA ILE A 667 -48.29 7.70 20.23
C ILE A 667 -47.67 8.25 21.53
N GLY A 668 -48.42 8.24 22.64
CA GLY A 668 -48.03 8.82 23.91
C GLY A 668 -48.61 10.22 24.16
N VAL A 669 -49.65 10.62 23.42
CA VAL A 669 -50.34 11.90 23.67
C VAL A 669 -51.09 11.81 25.01
N PRO A 670 -50.87 12.74 25.95
CA PRO A 670 -51.57 12.74 27.22
C PRO A 670 -53.08 12.81 27.05
N LEU A 671 -53.80 11.95 27.76
CA LEU A 671 -55.26 11.91 27.76
C LEU A 671 -55.92 13.29 28.01
N PRO A 672 -55.43 14.14 28.95
CA PRO A 672 -56.00 15.47 29.14
C PRO A 672 -55.89 16.38 27.92
N ARG A 673 -54.74 16.35 27.24
CA ARG A 673 -54.48 17.13 26.03
C ARG A 673 -55.41 16.69 24.90
N LEU A 674 -55.64 15.38 24.77
CA LEU A 674 -56.53 14.83 23.77
C LEU A 674 -57.99 15.24 24.04
N LEU A 675 -58.44 15.24 25.31
CA LEU A 675 -59.76 15.71 25.69
C LEU A 675 -59.97 17.20 25.39
N GLU A 676 -58.96 18.05 25.68
CA GLU A 676 -58.99 19.48 25.33
C GLU A 676 -59.20 19.70 23.83
N VAL A 677 -58.52 18.91 22.99
CA VAL A 677 -58.66 18.98 21.53
C VAL A 677 -60.06 18.56 21.09
N TYR A 678 -60.61 17.46 21.61
CA TYR A 678 -61.97 17.04 21.28
C TYR A 678 -63.02 18.06 21.77
N ASP A 679 -62.85 18.63 22.95
CA ASP A 679 -63.71 19.71 23.48
C ASP A 679 -63.66 20.95 22.59
N HIS A 680 -62.46 21.34 22.14
CA HIS A 680 -62.27 22.46 21.23
C HIS A 680 -62.95 22.20 19.87
N LEU A 681 -62.73 21.02 19.27
CA LEU A 681 -63.35 20.62 18.01
C LEU A 681 -64.88 20.59 18.10
N PHE A 682 -65.42 20.14 19.24
CA PHE A 682 -66.86 20.14 19.50
C PHE A 682 -67.42 21.57 19.59
N LYS A 683 -66.75 22.46 20.33
CA LYS A 683 -67.17 23.87 20.50
C LYS A 683 -67.11 24.69 19.21
N ILE A 684 -66.17 24.40 18.30
CA ILE A 684 -66.04 25.09 17.01
C ILE A 684 -67.27 24.86 16.09
N ARG A 685 -68.00 23.75 16.27
CA ARG A 685 -69.20 23.38 15.48
C ARG A 685 -68.97 23.44 13.96
N ASP A 686 -67.91 22.79 13.50
CA ASP A 686 -67.59 22.75 12.07
C ASP A 686 -68.76 22.16 11.23
N PRO A 687 -69.26 22.85 10.19
CA PRO A 687 -70.31 22.36 9.30
C PRO A 687 -69.99 21.01 8.61
N CYS A 688 -68.72 20.61 8.56
CA CYS A 688 -68.29 19.35 7.92
C CYS A 688 -68.99 18.12 8.52
N TRP A 689 -69.24 18.10 9.83
CA TRP A 689 -69.88 16.98 10.55
C TRP A 689 -71.37 16.85 10.22
N GLN A 690 -72.04 17.98 9.98
CA GLN A 690 -73.45 18.01 9.54
C GLN A 690 -73.57 17.53 8.09
N ARG A 691 -72.64 17.93 7.22
CA ARG A 691 -72.57 17.49 5.82
C ARG A 691 -72.35 15.97 5.69
N LEU A 692 -71.61 15.37 6.61
CA LEU A 692 -71.36 13.92 6.68
C LEU A 692 -72.51 13.13 7.34
N LYS A 693 -73.62 13.79 7.72
CA LYS A 693 -74.78 13.19 8.44
C LYS A 693 -74.42 12.48 9.76
N LYS A 694 -73.27 12.81 10.36
CA LYS A 694 -72.76 12.22 11.61
C LYS A 694 -72.47 13.30 12.65
N ALA A 695 -73.49 14.08 13.03
CA ALA A 695 -73.34 15.20 13.96
C ALA A 695 -72.96 14.78 15.40
N LEU A 696 -73.19 13.52 15.78
CA LEU A 696 -72.90 12.99 17.12
C LEU A 696 -71.53 12.29 17.22
N HIS A 697 -70.78 12.16 16.12
CA HIS A 697 -69.54 11.39 16.06
C HIS A 697 -68.49 11.83 17.09
N LEU A 698 -68.24 13.14 17.19
CA LEU A 698 -67.26 13.68 18.17
C LEU A 698 -67.66 13.37 19.63
N LEU A 699 -68.96 13.32 19.93
CA LEU A 699 -69.45 12.99 21.26
C LEU A 699 -69.30 11.49 21.53
N ASP A 700 -69.51 10.63 20.53
CA ASP A 700 -69.24 9.20 20.65
C ASP A 700 -67.73 8.94 20.85
N CYS A 701 -66.84 9.69 20.19
CA CYS A 701 -65.38 9.65 20.43
C CYS A 701 -65.02 10.06 21.86
N ILE A 702 -65.60 11.17 22.36
CA ILE A 702 -65.40 11.64 23.75
C ILE A 702 -65.90 10.58 24.75
N TYR A 703 -67.04 9.93 24.46
CA TYR A 703 -67.56 8.85 25.29
C TYR A 703 -66.60 7.65 25.36
N ILE A 704 -66.02 7.22 24.24
CA ILE A 704 -65.03 6.13 24.21
C ILE A 704 -63.77 6.53 24.97
N LEU A 705 -63.28 7.75 24.75
CA LEU A 705 -62.10 8.30 25.42
C LEU A 705 -62.24 8.27 26.95
N LEU A 706 -63.37 8.77 27.45
CA LEU A 706 -63.67 8.82 28.88
C LEU A 706 -64.02 7.45 29.45
N SER A 707 -64.66 6.57 28.68
CA SER A 707 -64.89 5.18 29.09
C SER A 707 -63.57 4.44 29.28
N GLY A 708 -62.61 4.62 28.37
CA GLY A 708 -61.26 4.06 28.49
C GLY A 708 -60.45 4.61 29.66
N TYR A 709 -60.75 5.82 30.14
CA TYR A 709 -60.19 6.37 31.38
C TYR A 709 -60.81 5.78 32.64
N VAL A 710 -62.13 5.56 32.61
CA VAL A 710 -62.87 4.93 33.72
C VAL A 710 -62.44 3.47 33.92
N GLU A 711 -62.18 2.75 32.83
CA GLU A 711 -61.72 1.36 32.87
C GLU A 711 -60.26 1.22 33.31
N ASP A 712 -59.39 2.17 32.93
CA ASP A 712 -58.00 2.22 33.39
C ASP A 712 -57.59 3.64 33.85
N PRO A 713 -57.86 3.98 35.13
CA PRO A 713 -57.49 5.28 35.70
C PRO A 713 -55.98 5.52 35.81
N ASN A 714 -55.14 4.47 35.60
CA ASN A 714 -53.69 4.61 35.67
C ASN A 714 -53.07 5.31 34.47
N LYS A 715 -53.83 5.48 33.38
CA LYS A 715 -53.44 6.26 32.19
C LYS A 715 -53.18 7.74 32.47
N VAL A 716 -53.63 8.26 33.61
CA VAL A 716 -53.33 9.62 34.10
C VAL A 716 -52.44 9.52 35.35
N PRO A 717 -51.37 10.33 35.45
CA PRO A 717 -50.53 10.39 36.65
C PRO A 717 -51.35 10.65 37.92
N ALA A 718 -51.04 9.95 39.01
CA ALA A 718 -51.82 10.01 40.25
C ALA A 718 -51.97 11.44 40.84
N SER A 719 -50.99 12.31 40.58
CA SER A 719 -51.00 13.74 40.95
C SER A 719 -52.11 14.53 40.26
N ASP A 720 -52.44 14.19 39.02
CA ASP A 720 -53.33 14.98 38.16
C ASP A 720 -54.72 14.37 38.02
N ARG A 721 -54.90 13.10 38.43
CA ARG A 721 -56.20 12.37 38.36
C ARG A 721 -57.36 13.17 38.94
N ARG A 722 -57.20 13.73 40.15
CA ARG A 722 -58.29 14.47 40.81
C ARG A 722 -58.71 15.72 40.04
N ARG A 723 -57.73 16.48 39.53
CA ARG A 723 -57.99 17.69 38.72
C ARG A 723 -58.63 17.32 37.40
N PHE A 724 -58.10 16.29 36.73
CA PHE A 724 -58.60 15.81 35.45
C PHE A 724 -60.03 15.24 35.56
N THR A 725 -60.32 14.42 36.58
CA THR A 725 -61.68 13.89 36.81
C THR A 725 -62.71 15.01 37.03
N ASN A 726 -62.34 16.08 37.74
CA ASN A 726 -63.22 17.26 37.88
C ASN A 726 -63.50 17.95 36.54
N VAL A 727 -62.45 18.19 35.74
CA VAL A 727 -62.59 18.77 34.39
C VAL A 727 -63.48 17.89 33.50
N CYS A 728 -63.32 16.57 33.56
CA CYS A 728 -64.18 15.62 32.85
C CYS A 728 -65.64 15.74 33.30
N LEU A 729 -65.91 15.83 34.61
CA LEU A 729 -67.27 15.97 35.13
C LEU A 729 -67.91 17.30 34.72
N ASP A 730 -67.15 18.39 34.71
CA ASP A 730 -67.62 19.71 34.28
C ASP A 730 -67.94 19.73 32.77
N ASN A 731 -67.03 19.19 31.95
CA ASN A 731 -67.24 19.08 30.50
C ASN A 731 -68.41 18.14 30.17
N LEU A 732 -68.57 17.03 30.88
CA LEU A 732 -69.71 16.12 30.73
C LEU A 732 -71.04 16.79 31.06
N CYS A 733 -71.09 17.62 32.11
CA CYS A 733 -72.28 18.41 32.41
C CYS A 733 -72.61 19.38 31.27
N ALA A 734 -71.60 20.06 30.71
CA ALA A 734 -71.78 20.96 29.56
C ALA A 734 -72.30 20.22 28.31
N TYR A 735 -71.70 19.07 27.97
CA TYR A 735 -72.14 18.26 26.84
C TYR A 735 -73.57 17.73 27.02
N LEU A 736 -73.96 17.31 28.22
CA LEU A 736 -75.32 16.84 28.52
C LEU A 736 -76.36 17.94 28.38
N VAL A 737 -76.04 19.18 28.76
CA VAL A 737 -76.93 20.34 28.59
C VAL A 737 -77.11 20.65 27.09
N GLU A 738 -76.02 20.64 26.32
CA GLU A 738 -76.09 20.86 24.87
C GLU A 738 -76.86 19.73 24.15
N LEU A 739 -76.63 18.48 24.50
CA LEU A 739 -77.35 17.31 23.95
C LEU A 739 -78.85 17.36 24.20
N GLN A 740 -79.29 17.86 25.38
CA GLN A 740 -80.70 18.00 25.73
C GLN A 740 -81.40 19.15 24.98
N SER A 741 -80.64 20.09 24.43
CA SER A 741 -81.16 21.20 23.63
C SER A 741 -81.42 20.85 22.16
N LEU A 742 -80.93 19.70 21.69
CA LEU A 742 -81.08 19.21 20.31
C LEU A 742 -82.40 18.45 20.11
N ALA A 743 -82.93 18.46 18.88
CA ALA A 743 -84.19 17.79 18.55
C ALA A 743 -84.10 16.27 18.80
N PRO A 744 -85.14 15.65 19.40
CA PRO A 744 -85.07 14.27 19.86
C PRO A 744 -84.95 13.29 18.69
N ASN A 745 -83.86 12.52 18.68
CA ASN A 745 -83.63 11.39 17.80
C ASN A 745 -83.28 10.15 18.64
N HIS A 746 -83.59 8.94 18.18
CA HIS A 746 -83.34 7.70 18.94
C HIS A 746 -81.84 7.53 19.29
N ALA A 747 -80.95 7.85 18.35
CA ALA A 747 -79.50 7.85 18.58
C ALA A 747 -79.08 8.87 19.66
N LEU A 748 -79.69 10.06 19.67
CA LEU A 748 -79.42 11.10 20.66
C LEU A 748 -79.83 10.66 22.08
N GLN A 749 -80.97 9.97 22.22
CA GLN A 749 -81.43 9.43 23.51
C GLN A 749 -80.48 8.35 24.06
N GLN A 750 -79.92 7.51 23.18
CA GLN A 750 -78.95 6.50 23.55
C GLN A 750 -77.61 7.12 24.00
N THR A 751 -77.10 8.11 23.27
CA THR A 751 -75.89 8.86 23.66
C THR A 751 -76.07 9.58 24.99
N ILE A 752 -77.23 10.20 25.25
CA ILE A 752 -77.56 10.80 26.56
C ILE A 752 -77.55 9.75 27.69
N GLY A 753 -78.10 8.56 27.45
CA GLY A 753 -78.07 7.45 28.41
C GLY A 753 -76.64 6.97 28.73
N ASN A 754 -75.81 6.86 27.70
CA ASN A 754 -74.41 6.49 27.81
C ASN A 754 -73.61 7.52 28.64
N PHE A 755 -73.77 8.81 28.38
CA PHE A 755 -73.11 9.86 29.14
C PHE A 755 -73.56 9.96 30.61
N LYS A 756 -74.84 9.70 30.91
CA LYS A 756 -75.32 9.60 32.31
C LYS A 756 -74.72 8.40 33.05
N SER A 757 -74.60 7.25 32.37
CA SER A 757 -73.91 6.07 32.92
C SER A 757 -72.43 6.34 33.16
N LEU A 758 -71.77 7.02 32.22
CA LEU A 758 -70.37 7.43 32.32
C LEU A 758 -70.14 8.43 33.46
N GLN A 759 -71.03 9.40 33.65
CA GLN A 759 -70.99 10.35 34.77
C GLN A 759 -71.05 9.61 36.12
N ALA A 760 -71.95 8.63 36.26
CA ALA A 760 -72.08 7.81 37.46
C ALA A 760 -70.85 6.92 37.71
N LYS A 761 -70.15 6.47 36.65
CA LYS A 761 -68.90 5.70 36.77
C LYS A 761 -67.70 6.60 37.09
N LEU A 762 -67.57 7.78 36.48
CA LEU A 762 -66.53 8.77 36.79
C LEU A 762 -66.59 9.26 38.23
N GLN A 763 -67.80 9.44 38.78
CA GLN A 763 -67.99 9.75 40.21
C GLN A 763 -67.49 8.64 41.15
N LYS A 764 -67.37 7.38 40.67
CA LYS A 764 -66.84 6.24 41.44
C LYS A 764 -65.32 6.05 41.29
N VAL A 765 -64.71 6.65 40.28
CA VAL A 765 -63.24 6.70 40.09
C VAL A 765 -62.61 7.77 41.01
N TYR A 766 -63.45 8.63 41.59
CA TYR A 766 -63.10 9.72 42.51
C TYR A 766 -62.53 9.23 43.85
#